data_AF-A0A841YR91-F1
#
_entry.id   AF-A0A841YR91-F1
#
_cell.length_a   1.000
_cell.length_b   1.000
_cell.length_c   1.000
_cell.angle_alpha   90.00
_cell.angle_beta   90.00
_cell.angle_gamma   90.00
#
_symmetry.space_group_name_H-M   'P 1'
#
loop_
_entity.id
_entity.type
_entity.pdbx_description
1 polymer ?
#
loop_
_entity_poly.entity_id
_entity_poly.type
_entity_poly.pdbx_seq_one_letter_code
_entity_poly.pdbx_strand_id
1 'polypeptide(L)'
;MKITKMRVDGRTIVMERTSKEGQLVYEGIDENKTEEIIFDKKKESFYKSILNKTVRKLNEKEKNKHKIAINKEITELMSAVLHQEKPNLKLHNLKSLDRNALTQLFKHDFQKTISYPPNKNAEHVKFCLADLAIEAIQDIDATNPDWAKLFETLKPYTDWAESYIHFKQTTIQKSIEQNKIQSAHSPRKLVLHKYATAFLEGRVMGYENLAAKYQLADLAESFKVVDLNKDKNANYEIKKILQQHQRKILGELKTDPELNQYGIEVKKYIERYFPIKSKPKRNKHSRADFLKRELIEYTVEQQFKNAVYHYVLEQGKMEAYNLTSPKTKDLQNIRAGEAFSFKFINACAFASNNLKTILNPECEEDILGKNCFIQNLPDSTTRPNVVQKMIPFFSDEIQNVNFDEAIWAIRGSIQKIRNEVYHCKKHAWEKILKIKGFEYRPNMKYADTEMKDLMDNDIAKIPVFIEEKLKSSGVVRFYKQEDLQSIWERKQGFSLLTTNAPFVPSFKRVFAKGHDYQTSRNRKYDLALTIFDRLEYGEEKFRARYFLTKLVYYQQFMPWFTTDSSAFREAANFVLHLNKNRQQDAKAFTNIREVEKSELPRDYMSYVQGQIAIHEDATEDTPNHFEKFINQIFIKGFDKYMIASDLVFIQSPENQELEQSEIEEMHFDIQVTPSFLKNKDDYISFWTFCKMLDAKHLSELRNEMIKYNGDITEEQEIIGLALLGVDSRENDWKQFFSSEQEYEDVMKGYVGDALYEREPYRQSDGKTPVLFRGVEQARKYGTETVIQRLFDANPEFKVSQSNIAEWERQKESIEGTIKRRKDLHDAWAENPKKPQSDEFLSEYKACCEAIDTYNWHKNKVTLVYVNELHHLLIDILGRLVGYVAIADRDFQCMANQYLKSSGHTERVDSWINTTRKNRPVYIEKLDIFMNKAGLFVSEKNGRNYIAHLNYLSPKHKYSLLYLFEKLREMLKYDRKLKNAVTKSLIDLLDKHGMCVVFANLKNNKHRLVIASLKPKKLRHLSGKKLNDSYIETNQVSEEYCSIVKALLEM
;
A
#
# COMPACT_ATOMS: atom_id res chain seq x y z
N MET A 1 -8.78 0.42 25.22
CA MET A 1 -9.94 1.31 25.09
C MET A 1 -9.68 2.23 23.90
N LYS A 2 -10.57 2.26 22.92
CA LYS A 2 -10.51 3.15 21.76
C LYS A 2 -11.41 4.35 22.07
N ILE A 3 -10.90 5.57 21.87
CA ILE A 3 -11.67 6.82 22.08
C ILE A 3 -12.26 7.30 20.76
N THR A 4 -11.46 7.29 19.69
CA THR A 4 -11.84 7.65 18.33
C THR A 4 -12.10 6.40 17.48
N LYS A 5 -12.63 6.61 16.27
CA LYS A 5 -12.86 5.56 15.26
C LYS A 5 -13.84 4.48 15.74
N MET A 6 -14.83 4.90 16.53
CA MET A 6 -15.92 4.04 17.01
C MET A 6 -17.25 4.77 16.81
N ARG A 7 -18.33 3.99 16.63
CA ARG A 7 -19.69 4.53 16.61
C ARG A 7 -20.26 4.67 18.01
N VAL A 8 -20.88 5.82 18.26
CA VAL A 8 -21.73 6.12 19.41
C VAL A 8 -22.99 6.74 18.82
N ASP A 9 -24.16 6.24 19.22
CA ASP A 9 -25.46 6.72 18.73
C ASP A 9 -25.57 6.76 17.19
N GLY A 10 -25.00 5.75 16.51
CA GLY A 10 -25.03 5.63 15.05
C GLY A 10 -24.02 6.49 14.29
N ARG A 11 -23.26 7.37 14.96
CA ARG A 11 -22.27 8.28 14.34
C ARG A 11 -20.85 7.95 14.74
N THR A 12 -19.91 8.11 13.81
CA THR A 12 -18.48 7.83 14.04
C THR A 12 -17.82 8.98 14.77
N ILE A 13 -17.05 8.70 15.82
CA ILE A 13 -16.25 9.71 16.52
C ILE A 13 -14.91 9.87 15.82
N VAL A 14 -14.59 11.09 15.39
CA VAL A 14 -13.30 11.45 14.80
C VAL A 14 -12.61 12.51 15.65
N MET A 15 -11.29 12.58 15.53
CA MET A 15 -10.51 13.63 16.19
C MET A 15 -10.15 14.69 15.17
N GLU A 16 -10.55 15.91 15.46
CA GLU A 16 -10.14 17.08 14.72
C GLU A 16 -9.14 17.89 15.51
N ARG A 17 -8.13 18.37 14.80
CA ARG A 17 -7.07 19.20 15.35
C ARG A 17 -7.06 20.50 14.57
N THR A 18 -7.00 21.59 15.33
CA THR A 18 -6.79 22.95 14.84
C THR A 18 -5.52 23.51 15.46
N SER A 19 -5.17 24.75 15.10
CA SER A 19 -4.10 25.48 15.78
C SER A 19 -4.46 25.86 17.23
N LYS A 20 -5.76 25.98 17.54
CA LYS A 20 -6.25 26.43 18.86
C LYS A 20 -6.49 25.29 19.84
N GLU A 21 -7.03 24.17 19.38
CA GLU A 21 -7.36 23.01 20.21
C GLU A 21 -7.48 21.72 19.39
N GLY A 22 -7.39 20.58 20.08
CA GLY A 22 -7.88 19.30 19.56
C GLY A 22 -9.26 19.00 20.15
N GLN A 23 -10.16 18.45 19.35
CA GLN A 23 -11.53 18.15 19.75
C GLN A 23 -11.98 16.79 19.20
N LEU A 24 -12.90 16.15 19.91
CA LEU A 24 -13.68 15.04 19.38
C LEU A 24 -14.96 15.59 18.76
N VAL A 25 -15.26 15.12 17.55
CA VAL A 25 -16.46 15.48 16.83
C VAL A 25 -17.11 14.23 16.25
N TYR A 26 -18.40 14.34 15.93
CA TYR A 26 -19.07 13.33 15.12
C TYR A 26 -18.75 13.60 13.63
N GLU A 27 -18.50 12.54 12.87
CA GLU A 27 -18.24 12.63 11.44
C GLU A 27 -19.34 13.45 10.71
N GLY A 28 -18.93 14.53 10.03
CA GLY A 28 -19.82 15.46 9.32
C GLY A 28 -20.36 16.62 10.16
N ILE A 29 -19.97 16.75 11.43
CA ILE A 29 -20.42 17.81 12.34
C ILE A 29 -19.20 18.45 12.99
N ASP A 30 -19.00 19.75 12.80
CA ASP A 30 -17.81 20.47 13.28
C ASP A 30 -17.91 20.94 14.76
N GLU A 31 -18.95 20.51 15.47
CA GLU A 31 -19.21 20.90 16.87
C GLU A 31 -18.35 20.07 17.85
N ASN A 32 -17.74 20.74 18.83
CA ASN A 32 -16.93 20.08 19.87
C ASN A 32 -17.83 19.26 20.81
N LYS A 33 -17.68 17.94 20.77
CA LYS A 33 -18.41 16.98 21.64
C LYS A 33 -17.48 16.23 22.59
N THR A 34 -16.31 16.78 22.88
CA THR A 34 -15.27 16.09 23.67
C THR A 34 -15.76 15.69 25.06
N GLU A 35 -16.45 16.60 25.76
CA GLU A 35 -16.97 16.35 27.10
C GLU A 35 -18.08 15.29 27.10
N GLU A 36 -19.13 15.52 26.30
CA GLU A 36 -20.26 14.59 26.12
C GLU A 36 -19.76 13.16 25.79
N ILE A 37 -18.83 13.04 24.84
CA ILE A 37 -18.33 11.72 24.40
C ILE A 37 -17.56 11.01 25.52
N ILE A 38 -16.70 11.73 26.27
CA ILE A 38 -15.80 11.12 27.26
C ILE A 38 -16.52 10.82 28.56
N PHE A 39 -17.33 11.76 29.05
CA PHE A 39 -17.95 11.68 30.36
C PHE A 39 -19.24 10.88 30.33
N ASP A 40 -20.07 11.05 29.30
CA ASP A 40 -21.38 10.40 29.24
C ASP A 40 -21.31 9.13 28.39
N LYS A 41 -20.98 9.28 27.10
CA LYS A 41 -21.12 8.19 26.13
C LYS A 41 -20.10 7.06 26.27
N LYS A 42 -18.97 7.31 26.93
CA LYS A 42 -17.90 6.33 27.15
C LYS A 42 -17.82 5.80 28.58
N LYS A 43 -18.67 6.28 29.50
CA LYS A 43 -18.64 5.89 30.92
C LYS A 43 -18.65 4.36 31.12
N GLU A 44 -19.53 3.66 30.40
CA GLU A 44 -19.63 2.20 30.44
C GLU A 44 -18.33 1.48 30.03
N SER A 45 -17.63 2.03 29.03
CA SER A 45 -16.33 1.46 28.61
C SER A 45 -15.26 1.59 29.69
N PHE A 46 -15.33 2.65 30.50
CA PHE A 46 -14.46 2.82 31.67
C PHE A 46 -14.80 1.82 32.77
N TYR A 47 -16.08 1.63 33.11
CA TYR A 47 -16.50 0.60 34.08
C TYR A 47 -16.02 -0.80 33.67
N LYS A 48 -16.24 -1.18 32.41
CA LYS A 48 -15.74 -2.44 31.86
C LYS A 48 -14.21 -2.53 31.92
N SER A 49 -13.49 -1.43 31.72
CA SER A 49 -12.03 -1.40 31.87
C SER A 49 -11.59 -1.56 33.33
N ILE A 50 -12.33 -1.02 34.29
CA ILE A 50 -12.07 -1.19 35.73
C ILE A 50 -12.31 -2.63 36.13
N LEU A 51 -13.44 -3.22 35.72
CA LEU A 51 -13.74 -4.62 35.98
C LEU A 51 -12.61 -5.56 35.49
N ASN A 52 -12.11 -5.32 34.28
CA ASN A 52 -10.96 -6.05 33.73
C ASN A 52 -9.63 -5.79 34.47
N LYS A 53 -9.50 -4.68 35.21
CA LYS A 53 -8.34 -4.36 36.06
C LYS A 53 -8.48 -5.00 37.44
N THR A 54 -9.69 -5.16 37.94
CA THR A 54 -10.00 -5.68 39.26
C THR A 54 -9.95 -7.21 39.30
N VAL A 55 -10.68 -7.86 38.37
CA VAL A 55 -10.84 -9.32 38.36
C VAL A 55 -9.76 -9.99 37.52
N ARG A 56 -9.22 -11.11 38.01
CA ARG A 56 -8.27 -11.96 37.28
C ARG A 56 -8.99 -12.75 36.20
N LYS A 57 -8.48 -12.70 34.97
CA LYS A 57 -8.94 -13.60 33.89
C LYS A 57 -8.31 -14.98 34.04
N LEU A 58 -9.11 -16.03 33.83
CA LEU A 58 -8.62 -17.40 33.74
C LEU A 58 -7.76 -17.58 32.48
N ASN A 59 -6.60 -18.22 32.64
CA ASN A 59 -5.79 -18.68 31.52
C ASN A 59 -6.48 -19.88 30.84
N GLU A 60 -6.21 -20.14 29.55
CA GLU A 60 -6.84 -21.26 28.83
C GLU A 60 -6.61 -22.63 29.47
N LYS A 61 -5.44 -22.83 30.09
CA LYS A 61 -5.10 -24.05 30.83
C LYS A 61 -5.84 -24.21 32.17
N GLU A 62 -6.44 -23.13 32.67
CA GLU A 62 -7.14 -23.08 33.97
C GLU A 62 -8.67 -23.18 33.81
N LYS A 63 -9.18 -23.17 32.57
CA LYS A 63 -10.61 -23.20 32.25
C LYS A 63 -11.21 -24.59 32.48
N ASN A 64 -11.88 -24.77 33.61
CA ASN A 64 -12.85 -25.85 33.80
C ASN A 64 -14.24 -25.26 34.10
N LYS A 65 -15.30 -26.06 33.94
CA LYS A 65 -16.70 -25.59 34.06
C LYS A 65 -16.97 -24.86 35.38
N HIS A 66 -16.41 -25.35 36.49
CA HIS A 66 -16.58 -24.78 37.82
C HIS A 66 -15.84 -23.43 37.99
N LYS A 67 -14.56 -23.35 37.58
CA LYS A 67 -13.79 -22.10 37.62
C LYS A 67 -14.38 -21.03 36.71
N ILE A 68 -14.94 -21.41 35.55
CA ILE A 68 -15.65 -20.49 34.65
C ILE A 68 -16.88 -19.90 35.35
N ALA A 69 -17.66 -20.73 36.05
CA ALA A 69 -18.81 -20.27 36.82
C ALA A 69 -18.41 -19.31 37.96
N ILE A 70 -17.36 -19.64 38.73
CA ILE A 70 -16.81 -18.76 39.77
C ILE A 70 -16.35 -17.41 39.18
N ASN A 71 -15.61 -17.44 38.07
CA ASN A 71 -15.11 -16.21 37.43
C ASN A 71 -16.26 -15.35 36.89
N LYS A 72 -17.31 -16.00 36.37
CA LYS A 72 -18.54 -15.32 35.95
C LYS A 72 -19.25 -14.66 37.13
N GLU A 73 -19.46 -15.39 38.23
CA GLU A 73 -20.10 -14.87 39.45
C GLU A 73 -19.36 -13.66 40.04
N ILE A 74 -18.03 -13.74 40.20
CA ILE A 74 -17.26 -12.59 40.73
C ILE A 74 -17.26 -11.42 39.74
N THR A 75 -17.24 -11.68 38.43
CA THR A 75 -17.27 -10.63 37.41
C THR A 75 -18.62 -9.91 37.42
N GLU A 76 -19.72 -10.65 37.51
CA GLU A 76 -21.08 -10.09 37.58
C GLU A 76 -21.31 -9.35 38.91
N LEU A 77 -20.83 -9.90 40.04
CA LEU A 77 -20.89 -9.24 41.35
C LEU A 77 -20.14 -7.90 41.34
N MET A 78 -18.88 -7.90 40.89
CA MET A 78 -18.09 -6.68 40.83
C MET A 78 -18.63 -5.67 39.81
N SER A 79 -19.30 -6.14 38.74
CA SER A 79 -20.02 -5.26 37.81
C SER A 79 -21.21 -4.60 38.50
N ALA A 80 -22.01 -5.37 39.23
CA ALA A 80 -23.16 -4.87 39.98
C ALA A 80 -22.77 -3.86 41.06
N VAL A 81 -21.67 -4.12 41.78
CA VAL A 81 -21.09 -3.17 42.76
C VAL A 81 -20.70 -1.85 42.09
N LEU A 82 -20.10 -1.88 40.90
CA LEU A 82 -19.72 -0.66 40.17
C LEU A 82 -20.95 0.14 39.69
N HIS A 83 -22.05 -0.52 39.33
CA HIS A 83 -23.28 0.13 38.86
C HIS A 83 -24.25 0.46 39.99
N GLN A 84 -24.01 -0.04 41.20
CA GLN A 84 -24.94 0.01 42.33
C GLN A 84 -26.32 -0.60 41.99
N GLU A 85 -26.32 -1.63 41.16
CA GLU A 85 -27.52 -2.32 40.70
C GLU A 85 -27.63 -3.71 41.35
N LYS A 86 -28.84 -4.11 41.75
CA LYS A 86 -29.07 -5.45 42.32
C LYS A 86 -28.76 -6.53 41.27
N PRO A 87 -27.78 -7.42 41.49
CA PRO A 87 -27.48 -8.47 40.52
C PRO A 87 -28.48 -9.62 40.60
N ASN A 88 -28.76 -10.25 39.46
CA ASN A 88 -29.49 -11.52 39.39
C ASN A 88 -28.52 -12.71 39.51
N LEU A 89 -27.94 -12.89 40.71
CA LEU A 89 -26.84 -13.81 40.99
C LEU A 89 -27.18 -14.81 42.11
N LYS A 90 -26.70 -16.06 41.97
CA LYS A 90 -26.66 -17.05 43.05
C LYS A 90 -25.21 -17.13 43.57
N LEU A 91 -24.94 -16.64 44.78
CA LEU A 91 -23.57 -16.54 45.34
C LEU A 91 -22.99 -17.87 45.89
N HIS A 92 -23.61 -19.01 45.55
CA HIS A 92 -23.27 -20.32 46.11
C HIS A 92 -21.81 -20.71 45.87
N ASN A 93 -21.27 -20.48 44.67
CA ASN A 93 -19.91 -20.91 44.36
C ASN A 93 -18.87 -20.01 45.02
N LEU A 94 -19.11 -18.69 45.07
CA LEU A 94 -18.22 -17.76 45.78
C LEU A 94 -18.16 -18.03 47.29
N LYS A 95 -19.29 -18.35 47.92
CA LYS A 95 -19.33 -18.68 49.36
C LYS A 95 -18.62 -19.97 49.74
N SER A 96 -18.54 -20.93 48.82
CA SER A 96 -17.87 -22.21 49.04
C SER A 96 -16.33 -22.13 49.07
N LEU A 97 -15.77 -20.96 48.73
CA LEU A 97 -14.33 -20.75 48.65
C LEU A 97 -13.74 -20.27 49.99
N ASP A 98 -12.52 -20.71 50.28
CA ASP A 98 -11.75 -20.19 51.41
C ASP A 98 -11.20 -18.77 51.13
N ARG A 99 -10.70 -18.10 52.18
CA ARG A 99 -10.16 -16.75 52.05
C ARG A 99 -9.06 -16.67 50.98
N ASN A 100 -8.16 -17.66 50.95
CA ASN A 100 -7.05 -17.69 49.99
C ASN A 100 -7.53 -17.81 48.54
N ALA A 101 -8.50 -18.67 48.26
CA ALA A 101 -9.07 -18.83 46.93
C ALA A 101 -9.83 -17.58 46.48
N LEU A 102 -10.56 -16.91 47.39
CA LEU A 102 -11.23 -15.64 47.11
C LEU A 102 -10.23 -14.52 46.77
N THR A 103 -9.13 -14.38 47.53
CA THR A 103 -8.07 -13.40 47.24
C THR A 103 -7.46 -13.59 45.85
N GLN A 104 -7.31 -14.85 45.41
CA GLN A 104 -6.73 -15.18 44.10
C GLN A 104 -7.63 -14.82 42.89
N LEU A 105 -8.92 -14.52 43.12
CA LEU A 105 -9.84 -14.05 42.07
C LEU A 105 -9.56 -12.60 41.65
N PHE A 106 -8.91 -11.82 42.52
CA PHE A 106 -8.52 -10.44 42.24
C PHE A 106 -7.11 -10.37 41.65
N LYS A 107 -6.82 -9.29 40.91
CA LYS A 107 -5.45 -9.02 40.46
C LYS A 107 -4.56 -8.61 41.62
N HIS A 108 -3.25 -8.88 41.49
CA HIS A 108 -2.23 -8.63 42.50
C HIS A 108 -2.29 -7.21 43.13
N ASP A 109 -2.60 -6.17 42.36
CA ASP A 109 -2.68 -4.80 42.88
C ASP A 109 -3.85 -4.60 43.87
N PHE A 110 -4.90 -5.43 43.81
CA PHE A 110 -6.07 -5.42 44.69
C PHE A 110 -5.99 -6.45 45.83
N GLN A 111 -4.91 -7.24 45.87
CA GLN A 111 -4.59 -8.15 46.97
C GLN A 111 -3.78 -7.44 48.07
N LYS A 112 -3.45 -6.15 47.87
CA LYS A 112 -2.66 -5.33 48.79
C LYS A 112 -3.43 -4.07 49.12
N THR A 113 -3.06 -3.39 50.21
CA THR A 113 -3.61 -2.09 50.56
C THR A 113 -3.35 -1.08 49.44
N ILE A 114 -4.44 -0.58 48.85
CA ILE A 114 -4.44 0.50 47.87
C ILE A 114 -4.51 1.81 48.65
N SER A 115 -3.71 2.79 48.22
CA SER A 115 -3.78 4.15 48.73
C SER A 115 -3.98 5.11 47.57
N TYR A 116 -5.00 5.97 47.67
CA TYR A 116 -5.29 6.97 46.66
C TYR A 116 -5.84 8.25 47.29
N PRO A 117 -5.55 9.42 46.69
CA PRO A 117 -6.22 10.66 47.05
C PRO A 117 -7.56 10.77 46.29
N PRO A 118 -8.69 10.98 46.97
CA PRO A 118 -9.99 11.19 46.31
C PRO A 118 -9.94 12.36 45.32
N ASN A 119 -9.36 13.48 45.76
CA ASN A 119 -9.24 14.73 45.00
C ASN A 119 -7.81 15.27 45.13
N LYS A 120 -7.43 16.19 44.23
CA LYS A 120 -6.13 16.88 44.27
C LYS A 120 -6.09 17.71 45.56
N ASN A 121 -5.33 17.26 46.57
CA ASN A 121 -5.17 17.81 47.94
C ASN A 121 -5.98 17.14 49.06
N ALA A 122 -6.74 16.08 48.80
CA ALA A 122 -7.40 15.31 49.85
C ALA A 122 -6.44 14.31 50.53
N GLU A 123 -6.71 13.96 51.79
CA GLU A 123 -5.99 12.89 52.47
C GLU A 123 -6.16 11.55 51.75
N HIS A 124 -5.13 10.72 51.84
CA HIS A 124 -5.13 9.43 51.17
C HIS A 124 -6.06 8.44 51.88
N VAL A 125 -7.06 7.95 51.16
CA VAL A 125 -7.89 6.83 51.61
C VAL A 125 -7.13 5.53 51.38
N LYS A 126 -7.21 4.60 52.34
CA LYS A 126 -6.56 3.29 52.27
C LYS A 126 -7.59 2.18 52.43
N PHE A 127 -7.55 1.18 51.55
CA PHE A 127 -8.41 0.00 51.65
C PHE A 127 -7.74 -1.23 51.02
N CYS A 128 -8.17 -2.43 51.38
CA CYS A 128 -7.81 -3.68 50.71
C CYS A 128 -9.08 -4.29 50.12
N LEU A 129 -9.18 -4.35 48.78
CA LEU A 129 -10.38 -4.87 48.13
C LEU A 129 -10.60 -6.35 48.45
N ALA A 130 -9.54 -7.16 48.44
CA ALA A 130 -9.65 -8.58 48.72
C ALA A 130 -10.26 -8.83 50.11
N ASP A 131 -9.81 -8.09 51.13
CA ASP A 131 -10.31 -8.25 52.50
C ASP A 131 -11.77 -7.79 52.61
N LEU A 132 -12.10 -6.61 52.09
CA LEU A 132 -13.47 -6.08 52.08
C LEU A 132 -14.45 -6.98 51.32
N ALA A 133 -14.02 -7.53 50.17
CA ALA A 133 -14.85 -8.42 49.36
C ALA A 133 -15.05 -9.78 50.03
N ILE A 134 -14.03 -10.31 50.71
CA ILE A 134 -14.12 -11.55 51.48
C ILE A 134 -15.11 -11.38 52.63
N GLU A 135 -14.99 -10.30 53.40
CA GLU A 135 -15.91 -9.97 54.50
C GLU A 135 -17.35 -9.85 53.98
N ALA A 136 -17.55 -9.06 52.92
CA ALA A 136 -18.87 -8.87 52.32
C ALA A 136 -19.49 -10.17 51.74
N ILE A 137 -18.70 -11.05 51.14
CA ILE A 137 -19.17 -12.33 50.58
C ILE A 137 -19.48 -13.35 51.69
N GLN A 138 -18.72 -13.34 52.79
CA GLN A 138 -18.93 -14.24 53.93
C GLN A 138 -20.20 -13.86 54.72
N ASP A 139 -20.43 -12.56 54.92
CA ASP A 139 -21.51 -12.02 55.75
C ASP A 139 -22.89 -11.99 55.09
N ILE A 140 -22.98 -12.00 53.74
CA ILE A 140 -24.26 -11.87 53.03
C ILE A 140 -25.07 -13.16 53.05
N ASP A 141 -26.39 -13.15 53.29
CA ASP A 141 -27.21 -14.38 53.24
C ASP A 141 -27.25 -14.98 51.81
N ALA A 142 -27.08 -16.30 51.69
CA ALA A 142 -27.01 -16.98 50.38
C ALA A 142 -28.38 -17.12 49.70
N THR A 143 -29.45 -17.07 50.48
CA THR A 143 -30.86 -17.25 50.08
C THR A 143 -31.61 -15.93 49.95
N ASN A 144 -31.33 -14.94 50.82
CA ASN A 144 -31.90 -13.59 50.72
C ASN A 144 -30.83 -12.49 50.94
N PRO A 145 -29.95 -12.27 49.95
CA PRO A 145 -28.82 -11.35 50.08
C PRO A 145 -29.25 -9.89 50.33
N ASP A 146 -28.76 -9.30 51.42
CA ASP A 146 -28.84 -7.85 51.67
C ASP A 146 -27.78 -7.10 50.85
N TRP A 147 -28.18 -6.70 49.64
CA TRP A 147 -27.32 -5.97 48.72
C TRP A 147 -26.96 -4.57 49.21
N ALA A 148 -27.79 -3.94 50.04
CA ALA A 148 -27.51 -2.60 50.56
C ALA A 148 -26.30 -2.64 51.50
N LYS A 149 -26.28 -3.60 52.43
CA LYS A 149 -25.14 -3.83 53.33
C LYS A 149 -23.86 -4.21 52.58
N LEU A 150 -23.97 -5.02 51.52
CA LEU A 150 -22.82 -5.38 50.68
C LEU A 150 -22.25 -4.17 49.92
N PHE A 151 -23.11 -3.34 49.33
CA PHE A 151 -22.66 -2.12 48.65
C PHE A 151 -22.05 -1.12 49.62
N GLU A 152 -22.58 -1.00 50.84
CA GLU A 152 -22.00 -0.15 51.88
C GLU A 152 -20.60 -0.64 52.30
N THR A 153 -20.42 -1.95 52.48
CA THR A 153 -19.11 -2.56 52.81
C THR A 153 -18.07 -2.34 51.70
N LEU A 154 -18.51 -2.39 50.44
CA LEU A 154 -17.65 -2.19 49.26
C LEU A 154 -17.57 -0.73 48.78
N LYS A 155 -18.18 0.20 49.50
CA LYS A 155 -18.16 1.64 49.17
C LYS A 155 -16.76 2.22 48.96
N PRO A 156 -15.74 1.88 49.77
CA PRO A 156 -14.36 2.35 49.51
C PRO A 156 -13.83 1.98 48.12
N TYR A 157 -14.25 0.84 47.56
CA TYR A 157 -13.87 0.43 46.21
C TYR A 157 -14.64 1.18 45.13
N THR A 158 -15.95 1.42 45.31
CA THR A 158 -16.73 2.20 44.34
C THR A 158 -16.25 3.64 44.30
N ASP A 159 -15.94 4.24 45.45
CA ASP A 159 -15.42 5.60 45.56
C ASP A 159 -14.04 5.71 44.88
N TRP A 160 -13.18 4.69 45.06
CA TRP A 160 -11.92 4.59 44.34
C TRP A 160 -12.13 4.48 42.83
N ALA A 161 -13.09 3.65 42.39
CA ALA A 161 -13.36 3.43 40.97
C ALA A 161 -13.86 4.72 40.31
N GLU A 162 -14.80 5.44 40.91
CA GLU A 162 -15.29 6.73 40.41
C GLU A 162 -14.17 7.77 40.36
N SER A 163 -13.39 7.92 41.43
CA SER A 163 -12.25 8.86 41.46
C SER A 163 -11.23 8.53 40.36
N TYR A 164 -10.90 7.24 40.17
CA TYR A 164 -9.98 6.81 39.14
C TYR A 164 -10.55 7.01 37.71
N ILE A 165 -11.84 6.73 37.49
CA ILE A 165 -12.53 6.96 36.21
C ILE A 165 -12.51 8.44 35.87
N HIS A 166 -12.94 9.29 36.80
CA HIS A 166 -12.93 10.74 36.63
C HIS A 166 -11.52 11.25 36.33
N PHE A 167 -10.52 10.86 37.11
CA PHE A 167 -9.12 11.21 36.85
C PHE A 167 -8.67 10.80 35.44
N LYS A 168 -9.06 9.61 34.97
CA LYS A 168 -8.74 9.15 33.62
C LYS A 168 -9.48 9.92 32.54
N GLN A 169 -10.77 10.21 32.71
CA GLN A 169 -11.58 11.00 31.79
C GLN A 169 -10.98 12.40 31.63
N THR A 170 -10.74 13.11 32.73
CA THR A 170 -10.11 14.44 32.72
C THR A 170 -8.71 14.42 32.10
N THR A 171 -7.92 13.38 32.35
CA THR A 171 -6.58 13.25 31.74
C THR A 171 -6.66 13.03 30.22
N ILE A 172 -7.60 12.20 29.76
CA ILE A 172 -7.81 11.92 28.34
C ILE A 172 -8.35 13.16 27.63
N GLN A 173 -9.33 13.84 28.21
CA GLN A 173 -9.88 15.11 27.73
C GLN A 173 -8.76 16.13 27.53
N LYS A 174 -7.97 16.41 28.58
CA LYS A 174 -6.83 17.33 28.49
C LYS A 174 -5.81 16.92 27.43
N SER A 175 -5.56 15.62 27.29
CA SER A 175 -4.66 15.11 26.25
C SER A 175 -5.19 15.36 24.84
N ILE A 176 -6.51 15.37 24.63
CA ILE A 176 -7.15 15.64 23.34
C ILE A 176 -7.10 17.14 23.06
N GLU A 177 -7.55 17.97 24.00
CA GLU A 177 -7.55 19.43 23.92
C GLU A 177 -6.14 20.00 23.64
N GLN A 178 -5.12 19.41 24.24
CA GLN A 178 -3.72 19.81 24.05
C GLN A 178 -3.07 19.27 22.77
N ASN A 179 -3.69 18.33 22.05
CA ASN A 179 -3.15 17.74 20.82
C ASN A 179 -3.42 18.64 19.60
N LYS A 180 -2.90 19.87 19.67
CA LYS A 180 -3.05 20.93 18.68
C LYS A 180 -2.09 20.72 17.50
N ILE A 181 -2.39 21.31 16.36
CA ILE A 181 -1.41 21.46 15.27
C ILE A 181 -0.51 22.64 15.66
N GLN A 182 0.82 22.44 15.67
CA GLN A 182 1.79 23.48 16.05
C GLN A 182 1.53 24.13 17.43
N SER A 183 1.45 23.32 18.49
CA SER A 183 1.33 23.84 19.87
C SER A 183 2.56 24.67 20.26
N ALA A 184 2.43 26.01 20.23
CA ALA A 184 3.50 26.94 20.57
C ALA A 184 3.95 26.84 22.04
N HIS A 185 3.07 26.38 22.94
CA HIS A 185 3.29 26.42 24.39
C HIS A 185 3.56 25.05 25.02
N SER A 186 3.56 23.96 24.26
CA SER A 186 3.90 22.66 24.86
C SER A 186 5.39 22.61 25.22
N PRO A 187 5.78 22.11 26.42
CA PRO A 187 7.19 22.06 26.84
C PRO A 187 8.09 21.39 25.80
N ARG A 188 7.62 20.31 25.18
CA ARG A 188 8.34 19.60 24.12
C ARG A 188 8.55 20.46 22.88
N LYS A 189 7.54 21.20 22.40
CA LYS A 189 7.68 22.02 21.20
C LYS A 189 8.56 23.24 21.46
N LEU A 190 8.54 23.81 22.66
CA LEU A 190 9.48 24.88 23.06
C LEU A 190 10.93 24.40 23.00
N VAL A 191 11.20 23.21 23.54
CA VAL A 191 12.52 22.57 23.44
C VAL A 191 12.88 22.33 21.97
N LEU A 192 11.99 21.72 21.18
CA LEU A 192 12.27 21.47 19.76
C LEU A 192 12.49 22.75 18.96
N HIS A 193 11.76 23.84 19.27
CA HIS A 193 11.94 25.13 18.63
C HIS A 193 13.30 25.74 18.97
N LYS A 194 13.68 25.79 20.25
CA LYS A 194 15.00 26.25 20.70
C LYS A 194 16.13 25.50 19.97
N TYR A 195 16.02 24.18 19.92
CA TYR A 195 17.01 23.32 19.28
C TYR A 195 16.98 23.50 17.74
N ALA A 196 15.82 23.64 17.11
CA ALA A 196 15.72 23.91 15.69
C ALA A 196 16.36 25.25 15.30
N THR A 197 16.15 26.31 16.08
CA THR A 197 16.81 27.61 15.86
C THR A 197 18.32 27.48 16.00
N ALA A 198 18.80 26.86 17.08
CA ALA A 198 20.23 26.61 17.26
C ALA A 198 20.84 25.77 16.12
N PHE A 199 20.10 24.77 15.64
CA PHE A 199 20.48 23.94 14.50
C PHE A 199 20.61 24.79 13.22
N LEU A 200 19.60 25.59 12.87
CA LEU A 200 19.62 26.42 11.66
C LEU A 200 20.72 27.49 11.70
N GLU A 201 21.11 27.96 12.88
CA GLU A 201 22.25 28.86 13.09
C GLU A 201 23.61 28.14 13.12
N GLY A 202 23.63 26.81 13.02
CA GLY A 202 24.85 26.00 13.01
C GLY A 202 25.55 25.85 14.37
N ARG A 203 24.83 26.08 15.49
CA ARG A 203 25.33 25.94 16.87
C ARG A 203 25.37 24.47 17.32
N VAL A 204 26.31 24.14 18.20
CA VAL A 204 26.44 22.80 18.79
C VAL A 204 25.34 22.58 19.83
N MET A 205 24.69 21.43 19.76
CA MET A 205 23.59 21.04 20.62
C MET A 205 24.18 20.24 21.79
N GLY A 206 24.18 20.82 23.00
CA GLY A 206 24.90 20.29 24.17
C GLY A 206 24.29 19.03 24.81
N TYR A 207 24.17 17.94 24.06
CA TYR A 207 23.53 16.69 24.50
C TYR A 207 24.32 15.96 25.60
N GLU A 208 25.65 16.02 25.58
CA GLU A 208 26.52 15.38 26.59
C GLU A 208 26.21 15.90 28.00
N ASN A 209 25.97 17.21 28.12
CA ASN A 209 25.58 17.85 29.37
C ASN A 209 24.23 17.32 29.88
N LEU A 210 23.28 17.01 28.98
CA LEU A 210 22.00 16.41 29.37
C LEU A 210 22.16 14.96 29.82
N ALA A 211 23.04 14.17 29.18
CA ALA A 211 23.32 12.80 29.59
C ALA A 211 23.94 12.73 31.00
N ALA A 212 24.85 13.65 31.30
CA ALA A 212 25.45 13.81 32.62
C ALA A 212 24.41 14.23 33.67
N LYS A 213 23.60 15.27 33.40
CA LYS A 213 22.49 15.68 34.28
C LYS A 213 21.47 14.57 34.50
N TYR A 214 21.20 13.75 33.47
CA TYR A 214 20.29 12.61 33.57
C TYR A 214 20.90 11.43 34.34
N GLN A 215 22.18 11.49 34.74
CA GLN A 215 22.89 10.40 35.42
C GLN A 215 22.81 9.08 34.64
N LEU A 216 23.01 9.15 33.30
CA LEU A 216 22.86 7.99 32.43
C LEU A 216 23.86 6.85 32.76
N ALA A 217 25.05 7.20 33.25
CA ALA A 217 26.06 6.22 33.66
C ALA A 217 25.54 5.32 34.80
N ASP A 218 24.96 5.92 35.82
CA ASP A 218 24.40 5.20 36.98
C ASP A 218 23.23 4.30 36.58
N LEU A 219 22.40 4.78 35.65
CA LEU A 219 21.31 4.01 35.08
C LEU A 219 21.82 2.80 34.28
N ALA A 220 22.84 2.99 33.44
CA ALA A 220 23.43 1.91 32.66
C ALA A 220 24.08 0.84 33.55
N GLU A 221 24.76 1.25 34.62
CA GLU A 221 25.34 0.33 35.60
C GLU A 221 24.25 -0.49 36.30
N SER A 222 23.14 0.17 36.67
CA SER A 222 21.99 -0.47 37.29
C SER A 222 21.32 -1.53 36.41
N PHE A 223 21.53 -1.53 35.08
CA PHE A 223 21.01 -2.59 34.22
C PHE A 223 21.82 -3.88 34.23
N LYS A 224 23.10 -3.85 34.67
CA LYS A 224 23.97 -5.04 34.63
C LYS A 224 23.52 -6.15 35.56
N VAL A 225 22.77 -5.83 36.62
CA VAL A 225 22.25 -6.81 37.59
C VAL A 225 21.05 -7.62 37.05
N VAL A 226 20.54 -7.31 35.86
CA VAL A 226 19.37 -7.99 35.29
C VAL A 226 19.77 -9.29 34.59
N ASP A 227 19.17 -10.41 35.03
CA ASP A 227 19.30 -11.70 34.34
C ASP A 227 18.47 -11.73 33.04
N LEU A 228 19.15 -11.50 31.91
CA LEU A 228 18.56 -11.49 30.57
C LEU A 228 18.08 -12.87 30.07
N ASN A 229 18.34 -13.96 30.81
CA ASN A 229 17.84 -15.30 30.44
C ASN A 229 16.33 -15.45 30.70
N LYS A 230 15.74 -14.65 31.60
CA LYS A 230 14.31 -14.76 31.99
C LYS A 230 13.33 -14.06 31.03
N ASP A 231 13.76 -13.87 29.79
CA ASP A 231 13.10 -13.25 28.64
C ASP A 231 12.11 -12.10 28.92
N LYS A 232 10.83 -12.41 29.23
CA LYS A 232 9.80 -11.41 29.56
C LYS A 232 10.02 -10.74 30.92
N ASN A 233 10.39 -11.51 31.96
CA ASN A 233 10.59 -10.97 33.31
C ASN A 233 11.75 -9.97 33.35
N ALA A 234 12.81 -10.23 32.57
CA ALA A 234 13.92 -9.29 32.41
C ALA A 234 13.47 -7.91 31.91
N ASN A 235 12.54 -7.85 30.94
CA ASN A 235 12.03 -6.56 30.44
C ASN A 235 11.20 -5.81 31.50
N TYR A 236 10.50 -6.52 32.39
CA TYR A 236 9.80 -5.90 33.51
C TYR A 236 10.78 -5.30 34.53
N GLU A 237 11.85 -6.01 34.88
CA GLU A 237 12.88 -5.52 35.79
C GLU A 237 13.63 -4.30 35.22
N ILE A 238 14.03 -4.34 33.94
CA ILE A 238 14.62 -3.17 33.25
C ILE A 238 13.70 -1.95 33.34
N LYS A 239 12.39 -2.14 33.12
CA LYS A 239 11.41 -1.06 33.23
C LYS A 239 11.32 -0.52 34.67
N LYS A 240 11.38 -1.40 35.66
CA LYS A 240 11.32 -1.04 37.08
C LYS A 240 12.54 -0.20 37.47
N ILE A 241 13.73 -0.60 37.04
CA ILE A 241 14.99 0.15 37.24
C ILE A 241 14.87 1.55 36.61
N LEU A 242 14.42 1.65 35.36
CA LEU A 242 14.20 2.94 34.68
C LEU A 242 13.21 3.83 35.46
N GLN A 243 12.12 3.26 35.98
CA GLN A 243 11.14 4.01 36.76
C GLN A 243 11.69 4.48 38.11
N GLN A 244 12.51 3.66 38.78
CA GLN A 244 13.18 4.03 40.02
C GLN A 244 14.16 5.18 39.79
N HIS A 245 14.95 5.11 38.71
CA HIS A 245 15.84 6.19 38.30
C HIS A 245 15.09 7.51 38.10
N GLN A 246 14.05 7.50 37.26
CA GLN A 246 13.22 8.68 36.99
C GLN A 246 12.55 9.26 38.25
N ARG A 247 12.28 8.44 39.27
CA ARG A 247 11.75 8.92 40.56
C ARG A 247 12.80 9.66 41.38
N LYS A 248 14.06 9.20 41.37
CA LYS A 248 15.17 9.86 42.09
C LYS A 248 15.39 11.29 41.59
N ILE A 249 15.33 11.50 40.28
CA ILE A 249 15.54 12.80 39.62
C ILE A 249 14.23 13.53 39.28
N LEU A 250 13.11 13.16 39.89
CA LEU A 250 11.78 13.69 39.50
C LEU A 250 11.65 15.21 39.71
N GLY A 251 12.34 15.77 40.71
CA GLY A 251 12.35 17.21 40.96
C GLY A 251 12.92 17.98 39.78
N GLU A 252 14.10 17.57 39.31
CA GLU A 252 14.79 18.16 38.16
C GLU A 252 14.01 17.96 36.85
N LEU A 253 13.42 16.79 36.63
CA LEU A 253 12.58 16.52 35.45
C LEU A 253 11.33 17.41 35.37
N LYS A 254 10.86 17.96 36.50
CA LYS A 254 9.72 18.89 36.51
C LYS A 254 10.13 20.32 36.21
N THR A 255 11.35 20.72 36.60
CA THR A 255 11.84 22.09 36.48
C THR A 255 12.61 22.35 35.18
N ASP A 256 13.27 21.34 34.62
CA ASP A 256 14.05 21.41 33.37
C ASP A 256 13.33 20.67 32.22
N PRO A 257 12.68 21.41 31.28
CA PRO A 257 12.01 20.81 30.13
C PRO A 257 12.92 20.04 29.18
N GLU A 258 14.20 20.42 29.07
CA GLU A 258 15.17 19.76 28.20
C GLU A 258 15.58 18.41 28.76
N LEU A 259 15.88 18.36 30.06
CA LEU A 259 16.17 17.13 30.79
C LEU A 259 14.98 16.16 30.74
N ASN A 260 13.76 16.68 30.90
CA ASN A 260 12.54 15.88 30.76
C ASN A 260 12.39 15.28 29.36
N GLN A 261 12.61 16.09 28.31
CA GLN A 261 12.54 15.61 26.93
C GLN A 261 13.61 14.55 26.64
N TYR A 262 14.82 14.71 27.17
CA TYR A 262 15.88 13.70 27.09
C TYR A 262 15.45 12.37 27.76
N GLY A 263 14.91 12.44 28.98
CA GLY A 263 14.38 11.28 29.69
C GLY A 263 13.24 10.55 28.96
N ILE A 264 12.42 11.27 28.20
CA ILE A 264 11.39 10.69 27.33
C ILE A 264 12.01 9.89 26.17
N GLU A 265 13.07 10.39 25.54
CA GLU A 265 13.77 9.66 24.46
C GLU A 265 14.50 8.41 24.99
N VAL A 266 15.12 8.48 26.18
CA VAL A 266 15.68 7.30 26.87
C VAL A 266 14.59 6.24 27.11
N LYS A 267 13.41 6.66 27.59
CA LYS A 267 12.29 5.73 27.80
C LYS A 267 11.85 5.06 26.49
N LYS A 268 11.72 5.81 25.39
CA LYS A 268 11.36 5.25 24.08
C LYS A 268 12.40 4.26 23.57
N TYR A 269 13.69 4.55 23.78
CA TYR A 269 14.78 3.64 23.47
C TYR A 269 14.59 2.30 24.18
N ILE A 270 14.42 2.32 25.51
CA ILE A 270 14.25 1.10 26.30
C ILE A 270 12.99 0.32 25.88
N GLU A 271 11.84 0.99 25.71
CA GLU A 271 10.59 0.32 25.30
C GLU A 271 10.67 -0.31 23.90
N ARG A 272 11.51 0.22 23.00
CA ARG A 272 11.73 -0.33 21.67
C ARG A 272 12.59 -1.59 21.67
N TYR A 273 13.68 -1.60 22.44
CA TYR A 273 14.61 -2.74 22.45
C TYR A 273 14.20 -3.82 23.47
N PHE A 274 13.47 -3.43 24.51
CA PHE A 274 12.97 -4.29 25.60
C PHE A 274 11.44 -4.15 25.76
N PRO A 275 10.65 -4.55 24.74
CA PRO A 275 9.21 -4.38 24.77
C PRO A 275 8.56 -5.30 25.81
N ILE A 276 7.57 -4.77 26.53
CA ILE A 276 6.83 -5.51 27.57
C ILE A 276 5.59 -6.20 26.99
N LYS A 277 5.01 -5.62 25.93
CA LYS A 277 3.75 -6.09 25.33
C LYS A 277 3.94 -7.16 24.25
N SER A 278 5.15 -7.33 23.72
CA SER A 278 5.47 -8.32 22.68
C SER A 278 6.54 -9.30 23.16
N LYS A 279 6.58 -10.50 22.57
CA LYS A 279 7.66 -11.46 22.85
C LYS A 279 9.00 -10.87 22.38
N PRO A 280 10.07 -10.98 23.17
CA PRO A 280 11.41 -10.61 22.73
C PRO A 280 11.80 -11.41 21.49
N LYS A 281 12.41 -10.74 20.50
CA LYS A 281 12.78 -11.34 19.20
C LYS A 281 14.29 -11.57 19.05
N ARG A 282 15.08 -11.41 20.12
CA ARG A 282 16.56 -11.38 20.05
C ARG A 282 17.22 -12.27 21.09
N ASN A 283 18.37 -12.84 20.73
CA ASN A 283 19.20 -13.65 21.64
C ASN A 283 19.88 -12.80 22.74
N LYS A 284 20.43 -13.46 23.76
CA LYS A 284 21.01 -12.85 24.97
C LYS A 284 22.15 -11.85 24.68
N HIS A 285 23.17 -12.25 23.93
CA HIS A 285 24.35 -11.41 23.67
C HIS A 285 23.98 -10.11 22.96
N SER A 286 23.07 -10.18 21.98
CA SER A 286 22.57 -8.98 21.30
C SER A 286 21.81 -8.05 22.24
N ARG A 287 21.18 -8.57 23.31
CA ARG A 287 20.42 -7.76 24.29
C ARG A 287 21.33 -6.99 25.25
N ALA A 288 22.44 -7.59 25.69
CA ALA A 288 23.38 -6.93 26.58
C ALA A 288 24.03 -5.69 25.93
N ASP A 289 24.36 -5.78 24.64
CA ASP A 289 24.90 -4.65 23.87
C ASP A 289 23.98 -3.41 23.90
N PHE A 290 22.66 -3.59 23.86
CA PHE A 290 21.68 -2.48 23.88
C PHE A 290 21.55 -1.77 25.25
N LEU A 291 22.18 -2.27 26.31
CA LEU A 291 22.17 -1.65 27.64
C LEU A 291 23.47 -0.89 27.96
N LYS A 292 24.46 -0.94 27.05
CA LYS A 292 25.71 -0.19 27.19
C LYS A 292 25.47 1.32 27.11
N ARG A 293 26.14 2.09 27.97
CA ARG A 293 26.00 3.55 28.08
C ARG A 293 26.19 4.22 26.71
N GLU A 294 27.29 3.90 26.03
CA GLU A 294 27.72 4.55 24.79
C GLU A 294 26.66 4.38 23.70
N LEU A 295 26.03 3.21 23.63
CA LEU A 295 25.02 2.92 22.62
C LEU A 295 23.68 3.60 22.94
N ILE A 296 23.29 3.66 24.22
CA ILE A 296 22.09 4.39 24.64
C ILE A 296 22.26 5.87 24.31
N GLU A 297 23.38 6.46 24.74
CA GLU A 297 23.72 7.87 24.56
C GLU A 297 23.70 8.26 23.08
N TYR A 298 24.47 7.55 22.26
CA TYR A 298 24.48 7.75 20.80
C TYR A 298 23.08 7.63 20.18
N THR A 299 22.32 6.59 20.54
CA THR A 299 21.01 6.37 19.91
C THR A 299 19.98 7.43 20.33
N VAL A 300 20.03 7.89 21.58
CA VAL A 300 19.14 8.95 22.09
C VAL A 300 19.47 10.28 21.42
N GLU A 301 20.76 10.61 21.26
CA GLU A 301 21.20 11.79 20.52
C GLU A 301 20.64 11.79 19.08
N GLN A 302 20.77 10.67 18.37
CA GLN A 302 20.23 10.52 17.02
C GLN A 302 18.70 10.61 16.97
N GLN A 303 17.99 10.11 17.99
CA GLN A 303 16.53 10.26 18.10
C GLN A 303 16.14 11.73 18.28
N PHE A 304 16.90 12.48 19.07
CA PHE A 304 16.66 13.89 19.30
C PHE A 304 16.93 14.72 18.05
N LYS A 305 18.07 14.50 17.37
CA LYS A 305 18.39 15.11 16.07
C LYS A 305 17.28 14.86 15.04
N ASN A 306 16.82 13.60 14.91
CA ASN A 306 15.71 13.23 14.05
C ASN A 306 14.43 14.02 14.40
N ALA A 307 14.11 14.21 15.68
CA ALA A 307 12.94 14.99 16.09
C ALA A 307 13.06 16.48 15.74
N VAL A 308 14.26 17.06 15.83
CA VAL A 308 14.55 18.44 15.42
C VAL A 308 14.41 18.58 13.90
N TYR A 309 14.98 17.68 13.11
CA TYR A 309 14.87 17.71 11.65
C TYR A 309 13.42 17.63 11.18
N HIS A 310 12.63 16.72 11.75
CA HIS A 310 11.20 16.64 11.45
C HIS A 310 10.45 17.92 11.81
N TYR A 311 10.82 18.58 12.91
CA TYR A 311 10.19 19.84 13.28
C TYR A 311 10.49 20.95 12.25
N VAL A 312 11.74 21.05 11.79
CA VAL A 312 12.13 22.00 10.71
C VAL A 312 11.39 21.67 9.41
N LEU A 313 11.34 20.39 9.02
CA LEU A 313 10.60 19.95 7.83
C LEU A 313 9.11 20.25 7.93
N GLU A 314 8.50 20.07 9.11
CA GLU A 314 7.11 20.43 9.38
C GLU A 314 6.89 21.93 9.12
N GLN A 315 7.75 22.82 9.66
CA GLN A 315 7.65 24.28 9.39
C GLN A 315 7.80 24.60 7.90
N GLY A 316 8.82 24.03 7.26
CA GLY A 316 9.09 24.24 5.83
C GLY A 316 7.92 23.83 4.96
N LYS A 317 7.25 22.73 5.30
CA LYS A 317 6.05 22.29 4.62
C LYS A 317 4.87 23.24 4.84
N MET A 318 4.63 23.71 6.07
CA MET A 318 3.52 24.66 6.32
C MET A 318 3.69 25.95 5.51
N GLU A 319 4.91 26.47 5.43
CA GLU A 319 5.20 27.66 4.63
C GLU A 319 5.10 27.40 3.13
N ALA A 320 5.55 26.25 2.65
CA ALA A 320 5.44 25.89 1.24
C ALA A 320 3.98 25.88 0.75
N TYR A 321 3.05 25.49 1.62
CA TYR A 321 1.60 25.49 1.35
C TYR A 321 0.87 26.74 1.87
N ASN A 322 1.58 27.76 2.35
CA ASN A 322 1.02 29.01 2.89
C ASN A 322 -0.02 28.79 4.01
N LEU A 323 0.21 27.81 4.90
CA LEU A 323 -0.71 27.47 5.99
C LEU A 323 -0.40 28.27 7.26
N THR A 324 -1.26 29.25 7.60
CA THR A 324 -1.13 30.08 8.81
C THR A 324 -1.92 29.54 10.01
N SER A 325 -3.10 28.94 9.78
CA SER A 325 -3.96 28.36 10.82
C SER A 325 -4.49 26.99 10.40
N PRO A 326 -3.59 26.00 10.28
CA PRO A 326 -3.93 24.68 9.75
C PRO A 326 -4.98 23.96 10.58
N LYS A 327 -5.84 23.23 9.86
CA LYS A 327 -6.78 22.24 10.38
C LYS A 327 -6.42 20.85 9.86
N THR A 328 -7.04 19.83 10.44
CA THR A 328 -6.80 18.42 10.06
C THR A 328 -7.12 18.16 8.59
N LYS A 329 -8.20 18.76 8.07
CA LYS A 329 -8.60 18.64 6.65
C LYS A 329 -7.52 19.17 5.69
N ASP A 330 -6.84 20.27 6.04
CA ASP A 330 -5.76 20.83 5.22
C ASP A 330 -4.60 19.84 5.10
N LEU A 331 -4.20 19.23 6.21
CA LEU A 331 -3.12 18.23 6.24
C LEU A 331 -3.49 16.95 5.47
N GLN A 332 -4.76 16.54 5.52
CA GLN A 332 -5.28 15.42 4.74
C GLN A 332 -5.25 15.72 3.24
N ASN A 333 -5.70 16.91 2.83
CA ASN A 333 -5.69 17.35 1.43
C ASN A 333 -4.27 17.42 0.87
N ILE A 334 -3.31 17.96 1.64
CA ILE A 334 -1.89 17.97 1.24
C ILE A 334 -1.36 16.55 1.09
N ARG A 335 -1.68 15.65 2.02
CA ARG A 335 -1.26 14.25 1.92
C ARG A 335 -1.79 13.58 0.65
N ALA A 336 -3.05 13.82 0.30
CA ALA A 336 -3.66 13.28 -0.92
C ALA A 336 -2.99 13.88 -2.18
N GLY A 337 -2.78 15.19 -2.21
CA GLY A 337 -2.11 15.87 -3.33
C GLY A 337 -0.65 15.45 -3.52
N GLU A 338 0.10 15.27 -2.44
CA GLU A 338 1.47 14.75 -2.51
C GLU A 338 1.51 13.29 -3.01
N ALA A 339 0.60 12.43 -2.53
CA ALA A 339 0.52 11.05 -3.00
C ALA A 339 0.31 10.97 -4.52
N PHE A 340 -0.60 11.81 -5.03
CA PHE A 340 -0.86 11.95 -6.46
C PHE A 340 0.35 12.50 -7.21
N SER A 341 1.00 13.54 -6.68
CA SER A 341 2.22 14.13 -7.26
C SER A 341 3.37 13.12 -7.39
N PHE A 342 3.61 12.31 -6.37
CA PHE A 342 4.67 11.28 -6.42
C PHE A 342 4.43 10.24 -7.50
N LYS A 343 3.16 9.90 -7.78
CA LYS A 343 2.82 8.97 -8.86
C LYS A 343 3.09 9.56 -10.24
N PHE A 344 2.78 10.86 -10.42
CA PHE A 344 3.18 11.59 -11.61
C PHE A 344 4.70 11.70 -11.77
N ILE A 345 5.46 11.92 -10.70
CA ILE A 345 6.92 11.99 -10.75
C ILE A 345 7.52 10.68 -11.27
N ASN A 346 7.02 9.55 -10.79
CA ASN A 346 7.44 8.23 -11.28
C ASN A 346 7.11 8.05 -12.77
N ALA A 347 5.90 8.41 -13.20
CA ALA A 347 5.52 8.36 -14.61
C ALA A 347 6.40 9.28 -15.48
N CYS A 348 6.74 10.48 -15.01
CA CYS A 348 7.65 11.40 -15.71
C CYS A 348 9.06 10.83 -15.83
N ALA A 349 9.58 10.18 -14.79
CA ALA A 349 10.89 9.53 -14.85
C ALA A 349 10.90 8.38 -15.86
N PHE A 350 9.84 7.57 -15.89
CA PHE A 350 9.67 6.49 -16.86
C PHE A 350 9.56 7.01 -18.30
N ALA A 351 8.69 7.98 -18.56
CA ALA A 351 8.55 8.62 -19.88
C ALA A 351 9.86 9.29 -20.34
N SER A 352 10.56 9.97 -19.42
CA SER A 352 11.89 10.55 -19.70
C SER A 352 12.92 9.49 -20.08
N ASN A 353 12.88 8.32 -19.45
CA ASN A 353 13.77 7.21 -19.79
C ASN A 353 13.42 6.59 -21.15
N ASN A 354 12.14 6.54 -21.51
CA ASN A 354 11.73 6.06 -22.84
C ASN A 354 12.23 7.02 -23.93
N LEU A 355 12.09 8.34 -23.73
CA LEU A 355 12.69 9.34 -24.62
C LEU A 355 14.22 9.19 -24.72
N LYS A 356 14.89 8.95 -23.57
CA LYS A 356 16.33 8.67 -23.52
C LYS A 356 16.69 7.43 -24.34
N THR A 357 15.93 6.35 -24.21
CA THR A 357 16.17 5.08 -24.91
C THR A 357 15.99 5.21 -26.43
N ILE A 358 15.01 6.02 -26.85
CA ILE A 358 14.77 6.38 -28.26
C ILE A 358 15.97 7.15 -28.83
N LEU A 359 16.44 8.19 -28.12
CA LEU A 359 17.50 9.09 -28.60
C LEU A 359 18.91 8.53 -28.39
N ASN A 360 19.32 8.36 -27.14
CA ASN A 360 20.63 7.86 -26.77
C ASN A 360 20.58 7.14 -25.40
N PRO A 361 20.60 5.80 -25.37
CA PRO A 361 20.55 5.03 -24.13
C PRO A 361 21.81 5.18 -23.24
N GLU A 362 22.91 5.72 -23.78
CA GLU A 362 24.14 5.98 -23.04
C GLU A 362 24.15 7.32 -22.28
N CYS A 363 23.14 8.16 -22.49
CA CYS A 363 23.05 9.45 -21.80
C CYS A 363 22.89 9.24 -20.27
N GLU A 364 23.88 9.70 -19.48
CA GLU A 364 23.80 9.67 -18.01
C GLU A 364 23.15 10.95 -17.41
N GLU A 365 23.04 12.01 -18.21
CA GLU A 365 22.48 13.30 -17.82
C GLU A 365 20.96 13.38 -17.99
N ASP A 366 20.37 14.51 -17.57
CA ASP A 366 18.94 14.76 -17.68
C ASP A 366 18.58 15.09 -19.14
N ILE A 367 18.06 14.10 -19.88
CA ILE A 367 17.66 14.24 -21.29
C ILE A 367 16.60 15.34 -21.53
N LEU A 368 15.83 15.72 -20.49
CA LEU A 368 14.86 16.80 -20.59
C LEU A 368 15.51 18.18 -20.48
N GLY A 369 16.78 18.27 -20.06
CA GLY A 369 17.57 19.50 -20.10
C GLY A 369 17.87 19.91 -21.54
N LYS A 370 17.61 21.18 -21.90
CA LYS A 370 17.71 21.67 -23.29
C LYS A 370 19.05 21.37 -23.96
N ASN A 371 20.16 21.66 -23.28
CA ASN A 371 21.49 21.45 -23.85
C ASN A 371 21.79 19.95 -24.03
N CYS A 372 21.47 19.14 -23.02
CA CYS A 372 21.62 17.69 -23.10
C CYS A 372 20.77 17.10 -24.22
N PHE A 373 19.52 17.56 -24.37
CA PHE A 373 18.63 17.13 -25.45
C PHE A 373 19.23 17.42 -26.83
N ILE A 374 19.66 18.67 -27.07
CA ILE A 374 20.25 19.09 -28.36
C ILE A 374 21.49 18.25 -28.70
N GLN A 375 22.34 17.96 -27.71
CA GLN A 375 23.55 17.15 -27.90
C GLN A 375 23.25 15.68 -28.24
N ASN A 376 22.06 15.19 -27.92
CA ASN A 376 21.64 13.80 -28.16
C ASN A 376 20.61 13.68 -29.29
N LEU A 377 20.35 14.75 -30.05
CA LEU A 377 19.53 14.65 -31.26
C LEU A 377 20.30 13.88 -32.34
N PRO A 378 19.62 13.00 -33.10
CA PRO A 378 20.26 12.24 -34.17
C PRO A 378 20.66 13.16 -35.33
N ASP A 379 21.73 12.77 -36.02
CA ASP A 379 22.07 13.32 -37.33
C ASP A 379 21.21 12.70 -38.45
N SER A 380 21.42 13.12 -39.70
CA SER A 380 20.64 12.60 -40.84
C SER A 380 20.81 11.09 -41.07
N THR A 381 21.93 10.49 -40.64
CA THR A 381 22.22 9.06 -40.84
C THR A 381 21.56 8.17 -39.79
N THR A 382 21.44 8.68 -38.56
CA THR A 382 20.89 7.95 -37.41
C THR A 382 19.41 8.22 -37.18
N ARG A 383 18.86 9.29 -37.79
CA ARG A 383 17.44 9.67 -37.70
C ARG A 383 16.48 8.53 -38.07
N PRO A 384 16.66 7.75 -39.16
CA PRO A 384 15.76 6.64 -39.48
C PRO A 384 15.65 5.61 -38.35
N ASN A 385 16.76 5.29 -37.68
CA ASN A 385 16.77 4.35 -36.55
C ASN A 385 16.03 4.91 -35.34
N VAL A 386 16.07 6.24 -35.12
CA VAL A 386 15.32 6.89 -34.05
C VAL A 386 13.82 6.87 -34.35
N VAL A 387 13.43 7.18 -35.58
CA VAL A 387 12.02 7.11 -36.03
C VAL A 387 11.50 5.68 -35.87
N GLN A 388 12.28 4.66 -36.24
CA GLN A 388 11.91 3.25 -36.04
C GLN A 388 11.59 2.93 -34.57
N LYS A 389 12.36 3.48 -33.63
CA LYS A 389 12.10 3.30 -32.18
C LYS A 389 10.87 4.08 -31.68
N MET A 390 10.37 5.05 -32.44
CA MET A 390 9.16 5.81 -32.10
C MET A 390 7.88 5.10 -32.55
N ILE A 391 7.95 4.24 -33.59
CA ILE A 391 6.80 3.50 -34.14
C ILE A 391 6.04 2.71 -33.06
N PRO A 392 6.68 1.93 -32.16
CA PRO A 392 5.96 1.22 -31.11
C PRO A 392 5.17 2.12 -30.15
N PHE A 393 5.44 3.42 -30.13
CA PHE A 393 4.74 4.41 -29.31
C PHE A 393 3.64 5.15 -30.07
N PHE A 394 3.82 5.42 -31.37
CA PHE A 394 2.95 6.33 -32.15
C PHE A 394 2.38 5.72 -33.44
N SER A 395 2.57 4.43 -33.70
CA SER A 395 2.29 3.71 -34.95
C SER A 395 3.17 4.15 -36.13
N ASP A 396 3.06 3.47 -37.27
CA ASP A 396 3.84 3.76 -38.49
C ASP A 396 3.59 5.17 -39.04
N GLU A 397 2.47 5.80 -38.70
CA GLU A 397 2.13 7.17 -39.12
C GLU A 397 3.14 8.22 -38.64
N ILE A 398 3.89 7.94 -37.57
CA ILE A 398 4.98 8.81 -37.08
C ILE A 398 6.10 9.02 -38.10
N GLN A 399 6.20 8.16 -39.12
CA GLN A 399 7.17 8.33 -40.20
C GLN A 399 6.83 9.50 -41.12
N ASN A 400 5.55 9.89 -41.18
CA ASN A 400 5.05 10.94 -42.07
C ASN A 400 5.08 12.33 -41.43
N VAL A 401 5.39 12.43 -40.14
CA VAL A 401 5.44 13.72 -39.44
C VAL A 401 6.83 14.34 -39.47
N ASN A 402 6.90 15.65 -39.29
CA ASN A 402 8.13 16.38 -39.09
C ASN A 402 8.82 15.91 -37.80
N PHE A 403 9.91 15.16 -37.98
CA PHE A 403 10.71 14.59 -36.89
C PHE A 403 11.12 15.63 -35.84
N ASP A 404 11.60 16.80 -36.27
CA ASP A 404 12.10 17.83 -35.36
C ASP A 404 10.95 18.43 -34.53
N GLU A 405 9.78 18.63 -35.13
CA GLU A 405 8.60 19.09 -34.38
C GLU A 405 8.13 18.03 -33.37
N ALA A 406 8.00 16.78 -33.82
CA ALA A 406 7.50 15.67 -32.99
C ALA A 406 8.41 15.40 -31.78
N ILE A 407 9.73 15.36 -31.97
CA ILE A 407 10.65 15.03 -30.87
C ILE A 407 10.70 16.15 -29.82
N TRP A 408 10.60 17.42 -30.25
CA TRP A 408 10.49 18.56 -29.33
C TRP A 408 9.13 18.60 -28.62
N ALA A 409 8.04 18.21 -29.29
CA ALA A 409 6.72 18.05 -28.68
C ALA A 409 6.72 16.96 -27.60
N ILE A 410 7.30 15.80 -27.88
CA ILE A 410 7.44 14.71 -26.89
C ILE A 410 8.22 15.18 -25.67
N ARG A 411 9.41 15.79 -25.86
CA ARG A 411 10.18 16.37 -24.75
C ARG A 411 9.37 17.41 -23.97
N GLY A 412 8.70 18.32 -24.69
CA GLY A 412 7.92 19.40 -24.11
C GLY A 412 6.79 18.90 -23.21
N SER A 413 6.13 17.81 -23.60
CA SER A 413 5.02 17.23 -22.86
C SER A 413 5.49 16.70 -21.50
N ILE A 414 6.61 15.98 -21.48
CA ILE A 414 7.19 15.40 -20.28
C ILE A 414 7.81 16.49 -19.39
N GLN A 415 8.61 17.39 -19.97
CA GLN A 415 9.37 18.41 -19.23
C GLN A 415 8.43 19.35 -18.47
N LYS A 416 7.37 19.85 -19.12
CA LYS A 416 6.47 20.83 -18.51
C LYS A 416 5.64 20.24 -17.37
N ILE A 417 5.13 19.02 -17.54
CA ILE A 417 4.44 18.30 -16.46
C ILE A 417 5.42 18.06 -15.30
N ARG A 418 6.61 17.53 -15.59
CA ARG A 418 7.64 17.24 -14.59
C ARG A 418 7.98 18.46 -13.75
N ASN A 419 8.31 19.58 -14.40
CA ASN A 419 8.75 20.79 -13.69
C ASN A 419 7.68 21.30 -12.72
N GLU A 420 6.40 21.27 -13.10
CA GLU A 420 5.33 21.74 -12.22
C GLU A 420 5.05 20.82 -11.03
N VAL A 421 5.20 19.49 -11.20
CA VAL A 421 4.90 18.50 -10.16
C VAL A 421 6.07 18.34 -9.15
N TYR A 422 7.31 18.60 -9.55
CA TYR A 422 8.49 18.46 -8.66
C TYR A 422 8.58 19.52 -7.56
N HIS A 423 7.89 20.65 -7.70
CA HIS A 423 7.92 21.73 -6.73
C HIS A 423 6.98 21.44 -5.55
N CYS A 424 7.47 21.58 -4.32
CA CYS A 424 6.66 21.47 -3.11
C CYS A 424 5.75 22.71 -2.97
N LYS A 425 4.58 22.67 -3.63
CA LYS A 425 3.58 23.75 -3.62
C LYS A 425 2.17 23.19 -3.79
N LYS A 426 1.17 24.07 -3.71
CA LYS A 426 -0.19 23.74 -4.15
C LYS A 426 -0.22 23.67 -5.68
N HIS A 427 -0.62 22.52 -6.23
CA HIS A 427 -0.69 22.30 -7.67
C HIS A 427 -2.06 22.72 -8.25
N ALA A 428 -2.04 23.22 -9.49
CA ALA A 428 -3.22 23.50 -10.30
C ALA A 428 -3.30 22.46 -11.43
N TRP A 429 -3.81 21.27 -11.11
CA TRP A 429 -3.75 20.10 -11.99
C TRP A 429 -4.38 20.31 -13.38
N GLU A 430 -5.52 21.00 -13.46
CA GLU A 430 -6.16 21.35 -14.74
C GLU A 430 -5.21 22.12 -15.68
N LYS A 431 -4.35 22.99 -15.13
CA LYS A 431 -3.36 23.74 -15.91
C LYS A 431 -2.13 22.90 -16.27
N ILE A 432 -1.77 21.95 -15.41
CA ILE A 432 -0.60 21.08 -15.60
C ILE A 432 -0.88 20.09 -16.74
N LEU A 433 -2.13 19.64 -16.90
CA LEU A 433 -2.51 18.64 -17.92
C LEU A 433 -2.97 19.26 -19.24
N LYS A 434 -3.30 20.56 -19.26
CA LYS A 434 -3.72 21.30 -20.47
C LYS A 434 -2.64 22.25 -21.00
N ILE A 435 -1.49 21.68 -21.38
CA ILE A 435 -0.35 22.45 -21.85
C ILE A 435 -0.53 22.81 -23.33
N LYS A 436 -0.63 24.11 -23.62
CA LYS A 436 -0.96 24.60 -24.98
C LYS A 436 0.20 24.61 -25.97
N GLY A 437 1.43 24.72 -25.51
CA GLY A 437 2.59 24.78 -26.41
C GLY A 437 3.88 24.31 -25.76
N PHE A 438 4.96 24.32 -26.51
CA PHE A 438 6.28 23.85 -26.10
C PHE A 438 7.39 24.70 -26.69
N GLU A 439 8.60 24.52 -26.17
CA GLU A 439 9.78 25.23 -26.66
C GLU A 439 10.18 24.63 -28.01
N TYR A 440 10.10 25.45 -29.06
CA TYR A 440 10.54 25.19 -30.43
C TYR A 440 11.02 26.55 -30.99
N ARG A 441 11.73 26.62 -32.12
CA ARG A 441 12.21 27.93 -32.64
C ARG A 441 11.45 28.30 -33.92
N PRO A 442 10.42 29.19 -33.87
CA PRO A 442 9.82 29.84 -32.69
C PRO A 442 8.91 28.89 -31.87
N ASN A 443 8.52 29.30 -30.66
CA ASN A 443 7.68 28.48 -29.78
C ASN A 443 6.40 28.07 -30.50
N MET A 444 6.04 26.80 -30.39
CA MET A 444 4.94 26.21 -31.15
C MET A 444 3.83 25.74 -30.21
N LYS A 445 2.58 25.78 -30.68
CA LYS A 445 1.43 25.19 -29.97
C LYS A 445 1.25 23.76 -30.43
N TYR A 446 0.77 22.88 -29.56
CA TYR A 446 0.49 21.49 -29.94
C TYR A 446 -0.58 21.37 -31.02
N ALA A 447 -1.60 22.25 -30.98
CA ALA A 447 -2.68 22.28 -31.96
C ALA A 447 -2.22 22.66 -33.37
N ASP A 448 -1.05 23.32 -33.48
CA ASP A 448 -0.46 23.74 -34.75
C ASP A 448 0.52 22.69 -35.31
N THR A 449 0.62 21.50 -34.68
CA THR A 449 1.57 20.44 -35.05
C THR A 449 0.87 19.21 -35.62
N GLU A 450 1.60 18.39 -36.36
CA GLU A 450 1.14 17.09 -36.86
C GLU A 450 0.90 16.04 -35.74
N MET A 451 1.26 16.34 -34.48
CA MET A 451 0.84 15.52 -33.33
C MET A 451 -0.68 15.54 -33.16
N LYS A 452 -1.35 16.60 -33.61
CA LYS A 452 -2.80 16.69 -33.66
C LYS A 452 -3.38 15.62 -34.58
N ASP A 453 -2.78 15.45 -35.75
CA ASP A 453 -3.27 14.50 -36.76
C ASP A 453 -3.08 13.06 -36.28
N LEU A 454 -1.96 12.75 -35.61
CA LEU A 454 -1.76 11.45 -34.96
C LEU A 454 -2.80 11.15 -33.87
N MET A 455 -3.16 12.15 -33.05
CA MET A 455 -4.21 12.00 -32.05
C MET A 455 -5.59 11.80 -32.71
N ASP A 456 -5.88 12.54 -33.77
CA ASP A 456 -7.13 12.41 -34.54
C ASP A 456 -7.24 11.03 -35.20
N ASN A 457 -6.13 10.46 -35.69
CA ASN A 457 -6.08 9.09 -36.20
C ASN A 457 -6.31 8.04 -35.11
N ASP A 458 -5.68 8.19 -33.94
CA ASP A 458 -5.91 7.33 -32.77
C ASP A 458 -7.41 7.37 -32.35
N ILE A 459 -8.04 8.55 -32.39
CA ILE A 459 -9.48 8.72 -32.12
C ILE A 459 -10.33 8.00 -33.17
N ALA A 460 -10.00 8.15 -34.45
CA ALA A 460 -10.71 7.49 -35.54
C ALA A 460 -10.58 5.95 -35.48
N LYS A 461 -9.48 5.43 -34.94
CA LYS A 461 -9.20 4.00 -34.77
C LYS A 461 -9.86 3.36 -33.54
N ILE A 462 -10.56 4.11 -32.68
CA ILE A 462 -11.23 3.55 -31.48
C ILE A 462 -12.13 2.34 -31.80
N PRO A 463 -13.03 2.39 -32.81
CA PRO A 463 -13.85 1.23 -33.18
C PRO A 463 -12.99 0.03 -33.58
N VAL A 464 -11.99 0.24 -34.44
CA VAL A 464 -11.09 -0.79 -34.94
C VAL A 464 -10.36 -1.49 -33.79
N PHE A 465 -9.82 -0.73 -32.83
CA PHE A 465 -9.15 -1.30 -31.65
C PHE A 465 -10.07 -2.19 -30.80
N ILE A 466 -11.37 -1.93 -30.78
CA ILE A 466 -12.35 -2.75 -30.05
C ILE A 466 -12.65 -4.02 -30.86
N GLU A 467 -12.85 -3.91 -32.18
CA GLU A 467 -13.06 -5.05 -33.07
C GLU A 467 -11.89 -6.04 -33.02
N GLU A 468 -10.66 -5.56 -33.15
CA GLU A 468 -9.44 -6.40 -33.07
C GLU A 468 -9.34 -7.12 -31.73
N LYS A 469 -9.74 -6.48 -30.64
CA LYS A 469 -9.76 -7.10 -29.31
C LYS A 469 -10.83 -8.19 -29.20
N LEU A 470 -11.98 -8.04 -29.85
CA LEU A 470 -13.01 -9.07 -29.92
C LEU A 470 -12.54 -10.27 -30.77
N LYS A 471 -11.90 -10.00 -31.91
CA LYS A 471 -11.33 -11.02 -32.80
C LYS A 471 -10.21 -11.81 -32.09
N SER A 472 -9.21 -11.10 -31.56
CA SER A 472 -8.04 -11.72 -30.89
C SER A 472 -8.36 -12.43 -29.56
N SER A 473 -9.46 -12.09 -28.89
CA SER A 473 -9.95 -12.81 -27.70
C SER A 473 -10.79 -14.04 -28.03
N GLY A 474 -11.07 -14.29 -29.32
CA GLY A 474 -11.87 -15.41 -29.81
C GLY A 474 -13.37 -15.23 -29.59
N VAL A 475 -13.85 -14.06 -29.16
CA VAL A 475 -15.29 -13.83 -28.87
C VAL A 475 -16.15 -14.07 -30.10
N VAL A 476 -15.72 -13.56 -31.25
CA VAL A 476 -16.42 -13.68 -32.54
C VAL A 476 -16.67 -15.14 -32.97
N ARG A 477 -15.86 -16.09 -32.49
CA ARG A 477 -16.04 -17.53 -32.79
C ARG A 477 -17.19 -18.17 -32.00
N PHE A 478 -17.64 -17.52 -30.92
CA PHE A 478 -18.58 -18.11 -29.95
C PHE A 478 -19.90 -17.37 -29.82
N TYR A 479 -20.09 -16.24 -30.52
CA TYR A 479 -21.30 -15.43 -30.45
C TYR A 479 -21.66 -14.90 -31.84
N LYS A 480 -22.96 -14.84 -32.13
CA LYS A 480 -23.48 -14.34 -33.41
C LYS A 480 -23.21 -12.85 -33.55
N GLN A 481 -23.01 -12.40 -34.79
CA GLN A 481 -22.76 -10.98 -35.09
C GLN A 481 -23.92 -10.10 -34.61
N GLU A 482 -25.17 -10.53 -34.78
CA GLU A 482 -26.38 -9.81 -34.32
C GLU A 482 -26.39 -9.62 -32.79
N ASP A 483 -26.08 -10.67 -32.04
CA ASP A 483 -26.04 -10.63 -30.57
C ASP A 483 -24.96 -9.65 -30.08
N LEU A 484 -23.78 -9.69 -30.71
CA LEU A 484 -22.68 -8.77 -30.41
C LEU A 484 -23.04 -7.33 -30.82
N GLN A 485 -23.67 -7.13 -31.97
CA GLN A 485 -24.12 -5.83 -32.45
C GLN A 485 -25.13 -5.19 -31.50
N SER A 486 -26.03 -6.00 -30.93
CA SER A 486 -27.00 -5.56 -29.92
C SER A 486 -26.36 -4.93 -28.67
N ILE A 487 -25.08 -5.20 -28.40
CA ILE A 487 -24.35 -4.59 -27.27
C ILE A 487 -24.09 -3.10 -27.56
N TRP A 488 -23.82 -2.74 -28.81
CA TRP A 488 -23.41 -1.39 -29.23
C TRP A 488 -24.59 -0.45 -29.43
N GLU A 489 -25.73 -0.95 -29.89
CA GLU A 489 -26.93 -0.17 -30.22
C GLU A 489 -27.68 0.37 -28.97
N ARG A 490 -27.18 0.07 -27.77
CA ARG A 490 -27.86 0.37 -26.50
C ARG A 490 -27.69 1.83 -26.10
N LYS A 491 -28.74 2.38 -25.46
CA LYS A 491 -28.79 3.77 -24.99
C LYS A 491 -27.63 4.18 -24.07
N GLN A 492 -27.06 3.24 -23.33
CA GLN A 492 -25.95 3.51 -22.41
C GLN A 492 -24.63 3.81 -23.15
N GLY A 493 -24.53 3.46 -24.44
CA GLY A 493 -23.34 3.67 -25.26
C GLY A 493 -22.11 2.92 -24.74
N PHE A 494 -20.96 3.17 -25.37
CA PHE A 494 -19.66 2.67 -24.94
C PHE A 494 -18.80 3.84 -24.45
N SER A 495 -18.17 3.68 -23.28
CA SER A 495 -17.31 4.71 -22.69
C SER A 495 -15.83 4.32 -22.72
N LEU A 496 -14.95 5.31 -22.85
CA LEU A 496 -13.52 5.14 -22.56
C LEU A 496 -13.23 5.18 -21.05
N LEU A 497 -14.18 5.67 -20.24
CA LEU A 497 -14.07 5.71 -18.79
C LEU A 497 -14.37 4.35 -18.19
N THR A 498 -13.35 3.52 -17.97
CA THR A 498 -13.59 2.21 -17.33
C THR A 498 -14.07 2.32 -15.87
N THR A 499 -13.76 3.43 -15.18
CA THR A 499 -14.08 3.69 -13.76
C THR A 499 -14.03 5.20 -13.47
N ASN A 500 -14.97 5.74 -12.68
CA ASN A 500 -15.00 7.15 -12.23
C ASN A 500 -15.09 7.30 -10.69
N ALA A 501 -15.09 6.18 -9.94
CA ALA A 501 -15.26 6.15 -8.50
C ALA A 501 -14.10 5.40 -7.84
N PRO A 502 -13.64 5.82 -6.65
CA PRO A 502 -12.53 5.17 -5.97
C PRO A 502 -12.97 3.82 -5.36
N PHE A 503 -12.02 2.88 -5.18
CA PHE A 503 -12.23 1.56 -4.56
C PHE A 503 -13.23 0.63 -5.28
N VAL A 504 -13.49 0.87 -6.57
CA VAL A 504 -14.21 -0.08 -7.42
C VAL A 504 -13.47 -1.41 -7.48
N PRO A 505 -14.15 -2.55 -7.25
CA PRO A 505 -13.52 -3.86 -7.33
C PRO A 505 -13.17 -4.21 -8.79
N SER A 506 -12.03 -4.85 -9.00
CA SER A 506 -11.68 -5.34 -10.34
C SER A 506 -12.70 -6.38 -10.83
N PHE A 507 -12.93 -6.46 -12.15
CA PHE A 507 -13.80 -7.48 -12.74
C PHE A 507 -13.43 -8.90 -12.30
N LYS A 508 -12.13 -9.25 -12.28
CA LYS A 508 -11.66 -10.56 -11.80
C LYS A 508 -12.16 -10.89 -10.40
N ARG A 509 -12.17 -9.90 -9.52
CA ARG A 509 -12.66 -10.05 -8.16
C ARG A 509 -14.18 -10.16 -8.10
N VAL A 510 -14.90 -9.30 -8.83
CA VAL A 510 -16.38 -9.35 -8.92
C VAL A 510 -16.83 -10.70 -9.45
N PHE A 511 -16.25 -11.16 -10.55
CA PHE A 511 -16.61 -12.41 -11.20
C PHE A 511 -16.30 -13.63 -10.31
N ALA A 512 -15.08 -13.73 -9.77
CA ALA A 512 -14.70 -14.86 -8.92
C ALA A 512 -15.48 -14.89 -7.60
N LYS A 513 -15.67 -13.74 -6.93
CA LYS A 513 -16.46 -13.68 -5.70
C LYS A 513 -17.96 -13.83 -5.95
N GLY A 514 -18.45 -13.36 -7.09
CA GLY A 514 -19.82 -13.58 -7.54
C GLY A 514 -20.10 -15.07 -7.69
N HIS A 515 -19.17 -15.80 -8.31
CA HIS A 515 -19.24 -17.26 -8.42
C HIS A 515 -19.23 -17.93 -7.05
N ASP A 516 -18.33 -17.53 -6.14
CA ASP A 516 -18.31 -18.04 -4.76
C ASP A 516 -19.67 -17.83 -4.06
N TYR A 517 -20.34 -16.69 -4.27
CA TYR A 517 -21.65 -16.41 -3.69
C TYR A 517 -22.79 -17.21 -4.33
N GLN A 518 -22.78 -17.37 -5.66
CA GLN A 518 -23.81 -18.09 -6.39
C GLN A 518 -23.74 -19.60 -6.16
N THR A 519 -22.53 -20.16 -6.09
CA THR A 519 -22.31 -21.62 -5.92
C THR A 519 -22.18 -22.04 -4.45
N SER A 520 -22.16 -21.08 -3.52
CA SER A 520 -22.04 -21.37 -2.09
C SER A 520 -23.18 -22.27 -1.61
N ARG A 521 -22.82 -23.40 -1.00
CA ARG A 521 -23.76 -24.33 -0.34
C ARG A 521 -24.47 -23.72 0.88
N ASN A 522 -24.01 -22.57 1.39
CA ASN A 522 -24.61 -21.88 2.52
C ASN A 522 -25.82 -21.04 2.11
N ARG A 523 -26.99 -21.68 2.04
CA ARG A 523 -28.29 -21.03 1.71
C ARG A 523 -28.75 -19.96 2.70
N LYS A 524 -28.04 -19.74 3.83
CA LYS A 524 -28.40 -18.71 4.83
C LYS A 524 -28.00 -17.29 4.41
N TYR A 525 -27.22 -17.14 3.34
CA TYR A 525 -26.90 -15.83 2.76
C TYR A 525 -26.86 -15.90 1.25
N ASP A 526 -28.02 -15.62 0.65
CA ASP A 526 -28.22 -15.67 -0.78
C ASP A 526 -28.36 -14.26 -1.36
N LEU A 527 -27.50 -13.93 -2.33
CA LEU A 527 -27.56 -12.67 -3.08
C LEU A 527 -28.53 -12.74 -4.28
N ALA A 528 -29.16 -13.90 -4.50
CA ALA A 528 -30.05 -14.20 -5.63
C ALA A 528 -29.38 -13.87 -6.96
N LEU A 529 -28.23 -14.49 -7.23
CA LEU A 529 -27.40 -14.27 -8.42
C LEU A 529 -27.67 -15.33 -9.47
N THR A 530 -27.55 -14.97 -10.74
CA THR A 530 -27.71 -15.90 -11.87
C THR A 530 -26.52 -15.90 -12.83
N ILE A 531 -25.74 -14.82 -12.93
CA ILE A 531 -24.73 -14.64 -13.99
C ILE A 531 -23.40 -15.38 -13.79
N PHE A 532 -23.05 -15.78 -12.57
CA PHE A 532 -21.71 -16.24 -12.17
C PHE A 532 -21.59 -17.77 -11.99
N ASP A 533 -22.23 -18.55 -12.84
CA ASP A 533 -22.38 -20.01 -12.68
C ASP A 533 -21.08 -20.83 -12.79
N ARG A 534 -20.07 -20.39 -13.57
CA ARG A 534 -18.86 -21.18 -13.89
C ARG A 534 -17.54 -20.39 -13.76
N LEU A 535 -16.44 -21.10 -13.48
CA LEU A 535 -15.06 -20.60 -13.46
C LEU A 535 -14.08 -21.61 -14.08
N GLU A 536 -13.92 -21.60 -15.41
CA GLU A 536 -13.11 -22.60 -16.13
C GLU A 536 -12.10 -21.94 -17.09
N TYR A 537 -11.09 -21.25 -16.51
CA TYR A 537 -10.09 -20.47 -17.26
C TYR A 537 -9.31 -21.22 -18.35
N GLY A 538 -9.29 -22.56 -18.31
CA GLY A 538 -8.61 -23.40 -19.31
C GLY A 538 -9.37 -23.54 -20.62
N GLU A 539 -10.69 -23.34 -20.63
CA GLU A 539 -11.51 -23.55 -21.82
C GLU A 539 -11.59 -22.28 -22.68
N GLU A 540 -11.48 -22.42 -24.02
CA GLU A 540 -11.56 -21.29 -24.95
C GLU A 540 -12.90 -20.56 -24.90
N LYS A 541 -14.01 -21.31 -24.92
CA LYS A 541 -15.37 -20.74 -24.79
C LYS A 541 -15.53 -19.90 -23.51
N PHE A 542 -14.94 -20.34 -22.40
CA PHE A 542 -15.00 -19.59 -21.15
C PHE A 542 -14.10 -18.35 -21.18
N ARG A 543 -12.92 -18.42 -21.81
CA ARG A 543 -12.05 -17.26 -22.02
C ARG A 543 -12.75 -16.17 -22.85
N ALA A 544 -13.45 -16.56 -23.91
CA ALA A 544 -14.27 -15.67 -24.72
C ALA A 544 -15.40 -15.01 -23.89
N ARG A 545 -16.22 -15.83 -23.20
CA ARG A 545 -17.26 -15.34 -22.27
C ARG A 545 -16.70 -14.37 -21.23
N TYR A 546 -15.59 -14.74 -20.59
CA TYR A 546 -14.96 -13.93 -19.55
C TYR A 546 -14.48 -12.58 -20.09
N PHE A 547 -13.90 -12.56 -21.30
CA PHE A 547 -13.46 -11.33 -21.95
C PHE A 547 -14.65 -10.43 -22.32
N LEU A 548 -15.69 -10.97 -22.97
CA LEU A 548 -16.87 -10.20 -23.35
C LEU A 548 -17.58 -9.60 -22.12
N THR A 549 -17.76 -10.42 -21.07
CA THR A 549 -18.34 -9.96 -19.80
C THR A 549 -17.48 -8.88 -19.14
N LYS A 550 -16.14 -9.00 -19.21
CA LYS A 550 -15.20 -7.98 -18.72
C LYS A 550 -15.36 -6.65 -19.45
N LEU A 551 -15.54 -6.71 -20.78
CA LEU A 551 -15.71 -5.52 -21.62
C LEU A 551 -17.00 -4.79 -21.25
N VAL A 552 -18.12 -5.51 -21.16
CA VAL A 552 -19.43 -4.97 -20.72
C VAL A 552 -19.32 -4.36 -19.33
N TYR A 553 -18.66 -5.06 -18.40
CA TYR A 553 -18.47 -4.57 -17.04
C TYR A 553 -17.80 -3.19 -17.03
N TYR A 554 -16.65 -3.05 -17.69
CA TYR A 554 -15.88 -1.80 -17.63
C TYR A 554 -16.45 -0.68 -18.51
N GLN A 555 -16.97 -0.97 -19.70
CA GLN A 555 -17.24 0.07 -20.70
C GLN A 555 -18.71 0.48 -20.76
N GLN A 556 -19.62 -0.28 -20.14
CA GLN A 556 -21.04 0.04 -20.09
C GLN A 556 -21.56 0.10 -18.65
N PHE A 557 -21.42 -1.02 -17.90
CA PHE A 557 -21.96 -1.11 -16.55
C PHE A 557 -21.30 -0.11 -15.60
N MET A 558 -19.97 -0.02 -15.60
CA MET A 558 -19.24 0.83 -14.66
C MET A 558 -19.58 2.31 -14.80
N PRO A 559 -19.53 2.95 -15.99
CA PRO A 559 -19.94 4.35 -16.18
C PRO A 559 -21.38 4.61 -15.70
N TRP A 560 -22.30 3.71 -16.01
CA TRP A 560 -23.70 3.84 -15.63
C TRP A 560 -23.92 3.67 -14.12
N PHE A 561 -23.44 2.57 -13.53
CA PHE A 561 -23.72 2.21 -12.15
C PHE A 561 -23.13 3.18 -11.11
N THR A 562 -22.10 3.92 -11.52
CA THR A 562 -21.40 4.88 -10.66
C THR A 562 -21.91 6.31 -10.83
N THR A 563 -22.73 6.57 -11.85
CA THR A 563 -23.40 7.86 -12.07
C THR A 563 -24.88 7.80 -11.67
N ASP A 564 -25.53 6.64 -11.81
CA ASP A 564 -26.91 6.39 -11.43
C ASP A 564 -27.06 6.14 -9.92
N SER A 565 -27.49 7.17 -9.18
CA SER A 565 -27.74 7.07 -7.73
C SER A 565 -28.84 6.08 -7.37
N SER A 566 -29.79 5.79 -8.26
CA SER A 566 -30.92 4.89 -7.96
C SER A 566 -30.48 3.43 -7.97
N ALA A 567 -29.83 3.01 -9.06
CA ALA A 567 -29.36 1.62 -9.22
C ALA A 567 -28.33 1.24 -8.15
N PHE A 568 -27.39 2.14 -7.88
CA PHE A 568 -26.37 1.93 -6.83
C PHE A 568 -27.00 1.79 -5.44
N ARG A 569 -27.91 2.71 -5.09
CA ARG A 569 -28.60 2.71 -3.79
C ARG A 569 -29.42 1.44 -3.60
N GLU A 570 -30.12 0.99 -4.63
CA GLU A 570 -30.93 -0.23 -4.57
C GLU A 570 -30.05 -1.46 -4.25
N ALA A 571 -28.92 -1.61 -4.94
CA ALA A 571 -27.96 -2.68 -4.68
C ALA A 571 -27.36 -2.59 -3.27
N ALA A 572 -26.96 -1.39 -2.82
CA ALA A 572 -26.42 -1.16 -1.49
C ALA A 572 -27.43 -1.50 -0.38
N ASN A 573 -28.66 -1.02 -0.51
CA ASN A 573 -29.71 -1.29 0.47
C ASN A 573 -30.09 -2.77 0.50
N PHE A 574 -30.15 -3.44 -0.66
CA PHE A 574 -30.37 -4.89 -0.70
C PHE A 574 -29.33 -5.65 0.14
N VAL A 575 -28.04 -5.33 -0.05
CA VAL A 575 -26.95 -5.97 0.71
C VAL A 575 -27.05 -5.66 2.22
N LEU A 576 -27.35 -4.42 2.59
CA LEU A 576 -27.53 -4.03 3.99
C LEU A 576 -28.71 -4.76 4.65
N HIS A 577 -29.87 -4.82 3.98
CA HIS A 577 -31.04 -5.53 4.48
C HIS A 577 -30.80 -7.03 4.60
N LEU A 578 -30.16 -7.64 3.60
CA LEU A 578 -29.81 -9.06 3.65
C LEU A 578 -28.89 -9.37 4.84
N ASN A 579 -27.92 -8.49 5.15
CA ASN A 579 -27.08 -8.66 6.33
C ASN A 579 -27.83 -8.39 7.65
N LYS A 580 -28.74 -7.41 7.70
CA LYS A 580 -29.58 -7.10 8.87
C LYS A 580 -30.53 -8.27 9.22
N ASN A 581 -31.07 -8.96 8.22
CA ASN A 581 -32.10 -9.99 8.40
C ASN A 581 -31.54 -11.40 8.69
N ARG A 582 -30.22 -11.57 8.81
CA ARG A 582 -29.63 -12.86 9.19
C ARG A 582 -29.93 -13.22 10.65
N GLN A 583 -30.23 -14.49 10.91
CA GLN A 583 -30.47 -15.05 12.26
C GLN A 583 -29.21 -15.22 13.14
N GLN A 584 -28.02 -14.82 12.69
CA GLN A 584 -26.78 -14.92 13.49
C GLN A 584 -26.57 -13.68 14.35
N ASP A 585 -26.12 -13.86 15.60
CA ASP A 585 -25.85 -12.77 16.57
C ASP A 585 -24.76 -11.79 16.10
N ALA A 586 -23.79 -12.27 15.31
CA ALA A 586 -22.70 -11.46 14.79
C ALA A 586 -22.98 -11.03 13.33
N LYS A 587 -23.39 -9.77 13.14
CA LYS A 587 -23.67 -9.16 11.83
C LYS A 587 -22.51 -8.26 11.40
N ALA A 588 -22.01 -8.44 10.17
CA ALA A 588 -20.76 -7.82 9.73
C ALA A 588 -20.90 -6.33 9.33
N PHE A 589 -22.04 -5.93 8.75
CA PHE A 589 -22.26 -4.57 8.21
C PHE A 589 -23.06 -3.64 9.14
N THR A 590 -23.09 -3.92 10.44
CA THR A 590 -23.83 -3.10 11.42
C THR A 590 -23.34 -1.66 11.51
N ASN A 591 -22.04 -1.44 11.23
CA ASN A 591 -21.41 -0.14 11.30
C ASN A 591 -21.40 0.63 9.97
N ILE A 592 -22.10 0.16 8.94
CA ILE A 592 -22.20 0.82 7.64
C ILE A 592 -23.54 1.56 7.58
N ARG A 593 -23.54 2.85 7.19
CA ARG A 593 -24.80 3.62 7.00
C ARG A 593 -25.46 3.31 5.66
N GLU A 594 -26.76 3.58 5.56
CA GLU A 594 -27.48 3.54 4.28
C GLU A 594 -27.08 4.71 3.37
N VAL A 595 -27.30 4.54 2.07
CA VAL A 595 -27.03 5.58 1.05
C VAL A 595 -28.21 6.56 1.04
N GLU A 596 -27.92 7.86 1.12
CA GLU A 596 -28.97 8.89 1.14
C GLU A 596 -29.61 9.08 -0.25
N LYS A 597 -30.80 9.69 -0.30
CA LYS A 597 -31.57 9.74 -1.55
C LYS A 597 -30.91 10.58 -2.65
N SER A 598 -30.27 11.68 -2.28
CA SER A 598 -29.60 12.66 -3.15
C SER A 598 -28.09 12.46 -3.23
N GLU A 599 -27.55 11.46 -2.54
CA GLU A 599 -26.11 11.21 -2.50
C GLU A 599 -25.66 10.50 -3.78
N LEU A 600 -24.55 10.97 -4.37
CA LEU A 600 -23.97 10.34 -5.54
C LEU A 600 -23.18 9.09 -5.13
N PRO A 601 -23.12 8.03 -5.97
CA PRO A 601 -22.35 6.83 -5.67
C PRO A 601 -20.89 7.13 -5.30
N ARG A 602 -20.26 8.09 -6.00
CA ARG A 602 -18.89 8.52 -5.74
C ARG A 602 -18.67 9.08 -4.32
N ASP A 603 -19.64 9.83 -3.79
CA ASP A 603 -19.54 10.47 -2.47
C ASP A 603 -19.68 9.41 -1.38
N TYR A 604 -20.61 8.47 -1.57
CA TYR A 604 -20.77 7.33 -0.69
C TYR A 604 -19.53 6.40 -0.71
N MET A 605 -18.95 6.15 -1.88
CA MET A 605 -17.71 5.37 -2.01
C MET A 605 -16.52 6.07 -1.33
N SER A 606 -16.46 7.41 -1.40
CA SER A 606 -15.46 8.21 -0.69
C SER A 606 -15.63 8.12 0.84
N TYR A 607 -16.87 8.06 1.33
CA TYR A 607 -17.16 7.73 2.73
C TYR A 607 -16.64 6.32 3.10
N VAL A 608 -16.95 5.30 2.30
CA VAL A 608 -16.49 3.92 2.56
C VAL A 608 -14.96 3.83 2.56
N GLN A 609 -14.30 4.54 1.64
CA GLN A 609 -12.85 4.69 1.61
C GLN A 609 -12.31 5.29 2.92
N GLY A 610 -12.92 6.37 3.41
CA GLY A 610 -12.57 6.99 4.68
C GLY A 610 -12.62 5.99 5.83
N GLN A 611 -13.66 5.17 5.87
CA GLN A 611 -13.84 4.15 6.91
C GLN A 611 -12.82 2.99 6.80
N ILE A 612 -12.47 2.57 5.58
CA ILE A 612 -11.41 1.57 5.36
C ILE A 612 -10.06 2.07 5.90
N ALA A 613 -9.67 3.29 5.52
CA ALA A 613 -8.41 3.88 5.98
C ALA A 613 -8.38 4.06 7.51
N ILE A 614 -9.52 4.44 8.09
CA ILE A 614 -9.72 4.52 9.53
C ILE A 614 -9.51 3.15 10.20
N HIS A 615 -10.03 2.08 9.61
CA HIS A 615 -9.96 0.71 10.12
C HIS A 615 -8.56 0.09 10.00
N GLU A 616 -7.83 0.30 8.88
CA GLU A 616 -6.47 -0.24 8.68
C GLU A 616 -5.46 0.23 9.74
N ASP A 617 -5.66 1.43 10.27
CA ASP A 617 -4.87 1.98 11.38
C ASP A 617 -5.22 1.36 12.76
N ALA A 618 -6.31 0.60 12.88
CA ALA A 618 -6.73 0.03 14.15
C ALA A 618 -5.91 -1.21 14.51
N THR A 619 -5.45 -1.30 15.76
CA THR A 619 -4.53 -2.34 16.25
C THR A 619 -5.17 -3.72 16.49
N GLU A 620 -6.39 -3.97 16.00
CA GLU A 620 -7.10 -5.25 16.20
C GLU A 620 -7.14 -6.00 14.86
N ASP A 621 -6.94 -7.32 14.91
CA ASP A 621 -7.10 -8.24 13.76
C ASP A 621 -8.57 -8.40 13.34
N THR A 622 -9.40 -7.35 13.46
CA THR A 622 -10.79 -7.39 13.00
C THR A 622 -10.79 -7.42 11.46
N PRO A 623 -11.52 -8.35 10.82
CA PRO A 623 -11.56 -8.40 9.37
C PRO A 623 -12.20 -7.12 8.80
N ASN A 624 -11.58 -6.50 7.79
CA ASN A 624 -12.16 -5.34 7.11
C ASN A 624 -13.43 -5.77 6.33
N HIS A 625 -14.60 -5.45 6.89
CA HIS A 625 -15.89 -5.81 6.28
C HIS A 625 -16.36 -4.85 5.18
N PHE A 626 -15.77 -3.65 5.07
CA PHE A 626 -16.13 -2.68 4.04
C PHE A 626 -15.76 -3.17 2.65
N GLU A 627 -14.60 -3.80 2.50
CA GLU A 627 -14.17 -4.35 1.22
C GLU A 627 -15.11 -5.47 0.75
N LYS A 628 -15.54 -6.34 1.68
CA LYS A 628 -16.56 -7.36 1.40
C LYS A 628 -17.91 -6.74 1.00
N PHE A 629 -18.31 -5.67 1.68
CA PHE A 629 -19.54 -4.94 1.37
C PHE A 629 -19.52 -4.36 -0.05
N ILE A 630 -18.44 -3.64 -0.42
CA ILE A 630 -18.26 -3.11 -1.77
C ILE A 630 -18.34 -4.21 -2.81
N ASN A 631 -17.64 -5.34 -2.62
CA ASN A 631 -17.72 -6.45 -3.59
C ASN A 631 -19.16 -6.90 -3.80
N GLN A 632 -19.96 -7.03 -2.74
CA GLN A 632 -21.35 -7.50 -2.84
C GLN A 632 -22.27 -6.49 -3.56
N ILE A 633 -22.06 -5.18 -3.35
CA ILE A 633 -22.80 -4.13 -4.07
C ILE A 633 -22.57 -4.29 -5.57
N PHE A 634 -21.31 -4.36 -5.99
CA PHE A 634 -20.96 -4.44 -7.40
C PHE A 634 -21.35 -5.77 -8.03
N ILE A 635 -21.23 -6.88 -7.29
CA ILE A 635 -21.72 -8.20 -7.75
C ILE A 635 -23.23 -8.15 -8.00
N LYS A 636 -24.01 -7.62 -7.04
CA LYS A 636 -25.48 -7.59 -7.19
C LYS A 636 -25.93 -6.57 -8.22
N GLY A 637 -25.29 -5.41 -8.27
CA GLY A 637 -25.54 -4.39 -9.28
C GLY A 637 -25.29 -4.91 -10.69
N PHE A 638 -24.15 -5.59 -10.89
CA PHE A 638 -23.81 -6.15 -12.20
C PHE A 638 -24.74 -7.29 -12.62
N ASP A 639 -25.10 -8.19 -11.70
CA ASP A 639 -26.09 -9.24 -11.93
C ASP A 639 -27.43 -8.67 -12.41
N LYS A 640 -27.97 -7.68 -11.69
CA LYS A 640 -29.20 -6.98 -12.10
C LYS A 640 -29.07 -6.29 -13.45
N TYR A 641 -27.94 -5.64 -13.71
CA TYR A 641 -27.70 -4.95 -14.96
C TYR A 641 -27.73 -5.90 -16.16
N MET A 642 -27.05 -7.06 -16.05
CA MET A 642 -27.00 -8.06 -17.10
C MET A 642 -28.39 -8.61 -17.45
N ILE A 643 -29.25 -8.82 -16.43
CA ILE A 643 -30.62 -9.29 -16.61
C ILE A 643 -31.51 -8.18 -17.21
N ALA A 644 -31.50 -6.98 -16.61
CA ALA A 644 -32.33 -5.87 -17.06
C ALA A 644 -31.96 -5.36 -18.46
N SER A 645 -30.75 -5.69 -18.91
CA SER A 645 -30.26 -5.37 -20.24
C SER A 645 -30.33 -6.57 -21.19
N ASP A 646 -30.98 -7.69 -20.88
CA ASP A 646 -31.05 -8.85 -21.78
C ASP A 646 -29.67 -9.37 -22.27
N LEU A 647 -28.61 -9.17 -21.48
CA LEU A 647 -27.24 -9.62 -21.80
C LEU A 647 -26.95 -11.05 -21.29
N VAL A 648 -28.01 -11.77 -20.92
CA VAL A 648 -27.92 -13.13 -20.36
C VAL A 648 -27.36 -14.12 -21.38
N PHE A 649 -27.53 -13.86 -22.69
CA PHE A 649 -26.98 -14.69 -23.77
C PHE A 649 -25.45 -14.88 -23.67
N ILE A 650 -24.73 -13.91 -23.09
CA ILE A 650 -23.28 -13.99 -22.86
C ILE A 650 -22.91 -15.23 -22.03
N GLN A 651 -23.82 -15.78 -21.22
CA GLN A 651 -23.55 -16.97 -20.42
C GLN A 651 -23.39 -18.26 -21.22
N SER A 652 -23.93 -18.30 -22.45
CA SER A 652 -24.03 -19.48 -23.30
C SER A 652 -23.24 -19.29 -24.59
N PRO A 653 -21.88 -19.31 -24.55
CA PRO A 653 -21.06 -19.29 -25.76
C PRO A 653 -21.26 -20.57 -26.58
N GLU A 654 -21.51 -20.42 -27.87
CA GLU A 654 -21.73 -21.51 -28.83
C GLU A 654 -20.74 -21.38 -29.99
N ASN A 655 -19.93 -22.41 -30.24
CA ASN A 655 -18.98 -22.39 -31.35
C ASN A 655 -19.74 -22.28 -32.68
N GLN A 656 -19.47 -21.22 -33.43
CA GLN A 656 -20.09 -20.95 -34.71
C GLN A 656 -19.40 -21.68 -35.88
N GLU A 657 -18.28 -22.36 -35.63
CA GLU A 657 -17.47 -23.07 -36.65
C GLU A 657 -17.02 -22.17 -37.83
N LEU A 658 -16.83 -20.87 -37.56
CA LEU A 658 -16.40 -19.89 -38.56
C LEU A 658 -14.98 -20.15 -39.05
N GLU A 659 -14.78 -19.98 -40.36
CA GLU A 659 -13.46 -19.91 -40.98
C GLU A 659 -12.74 -18.60 -40.64
N GLN A 660 -11.41 -18.59 -40.80
CA GLN A 660 -10.58 -17.43 -40.45
C GLN A 660 -10.90 -16.20 -41.32
N SER A 661 -11.26 -16.40 -42.59
CA SER A 661 -11.71 -15.34 -43.51
C SER A 661 -13.01 -14.68 -43.04
N GLU A 662 -13.99 -15.47 -42.60
CA GLU A 662 -15.27 -14.95 -42.08
C GLU A 662 -15.06 -14.08 -40.84
N ILE A 663 -14.13 -14.49 -39.96
CA ILE A 663 -13.75 -13.70 -38.77
C ILE A 663 -13.11 -12.36 -39.15
N GLU A 664 -12.31 -12.36 -40.20
CA GLU A 664 -11.61 -11.16 -40.68
C GLU A 664 -12.58 -10.15 -41.29
N GLU A 665 -13.57 -10.62 -42.06
CA GLU A 665 -14.61 -9.80 -42.71
C GLU A 665 -15.69 -9.27 -41.75
N MET A 666 -15.81 -9.82 -40.53
CA MET A 666 -16.77 -9.33 -39.54
C MET A 666 -16.46 -7.90 -39.08
N HIS A 667 -17.48 -7.03 -39.13
CA HIS A 667 -17.44 -5.64 -38.67
C HIS A 667 -18.66 -5.30 -37.82
N PHE A 668 -18.50 -4.31 -36.96
CA PHE A 668 -19.50 -3.85 -36.00
C PHE A 668 -19.64 -2.33 -36.07
N ASP A 669 -20.87 -1.82 -36.00
CA ASP A 669 -21.10 -0.38 -35.90
C ASP A 669 -20.93 0.07 -34.44
N ILE A 670 -19.68 0.36 -34.06
CA ILE A 670 -19.31 0.75 -32.70
C ILE A 670 -19.27 2.28 -32.59
N GLN A 671 -20.22 2.85 -31.88
CA GLN A 671 -20.30 4.29 -31.63
C GLN A 671 -19.69 4.64 -30.26
N VAL A 672 -18.60 5.41 -30.28
CA VAL A 672 -17.94 5.94 -29.07
C VAL A 672 -17.79 7.45 -29.21
N THR A 673 -18.39 8.22 -28.30
CA THR A 673 -18.26 9.68 -28.28
C THR A 673 -17.62 10.14 -26.96
N PRO A 674 -16.28 10.21 -26.89
CA PRO A 674 -15.59 10.71 -25.71
C PRO A 674 -15.98 12.16 -25.37
N SER A 675 -16.06 12.48 -24.08
CA SER A 675 -16.41 13.82 -23.61
C SER A 675 -15.37 14.88 -23.97
N PHE A 676 -14.08 14.51 -23.99
CA PHE A 676 -12.98 15.44 -24.30
C PHE A 676 -12.97 15.96 -25.74
N LEU A 677 -13.75 15.36 -26.66
CA LEU A 677 -13.77 15.77 -28.08
C LEU A 677 -14.07 17.26 -28.27
N LYS A 678 -14.86 17.86 -27.37
CA LYS A 678 -15.19 19.31 -27.40
C LYS A 678 -13.96 20.20 -27.18
N ASN A 679 -12.97 19.71 -26.45
CA ASN A 679 -11.77 20.44 -26.04
C ASN A 679 -10.50 19.67 -26.45
N LYS A 680 -10.55 18.88 -27.53
CA LYS A 680 -9.49 17.91 -27.88
C LYS A 680 -8.10 18.53 -28.00
N ASP A 681 -8.02 19.76 -28.53
CA ASP A 681 -6.75 20.47 -28.76
C ASP A 681 -6.01 20.81 -27.45
N ASP A 682 -6.72 20.94 -26.33
CA ASP A 682 -6.10 21.19 -25.02
C ASP A 682 -5.36 19.94 -24.48
N TYR A 683 -5.67 18.75 -25.00
CA TYR A 683 -5.20 17.47 -24.48
C TYR A 683 -4.08 16.80 -25.28
N ILE A 684 -3.71 17.33 -26.45
CA ILE A 684 -2.67 16.76 -27.32
C ILE A 684 -1.35 16.54 -26.56
N SER A 685 -0.97 17.50 -25.70
CA SER A 685 0.23 17.40 -24.87
C SER A 685 0.16 16.24 -23.86
N PHE A 686 -0.99 16.07 -23.20
CA PHE A 686 -1.17 15.01 -22.21
C PHE A 686 -1.32 13.63 -22.86
N TRP A 687 -1.97 13.54 -24.03
CA TRP A 687 -1.97 12.34 -24.85
C TRP A 687 -0.55 11.95 -25.27
N THR A 688 0.24 12.90 -25.76
CA THR A 688 1.66 12.67 -26.13
C THR A 688 2.46 12.12 -24.94
N PHE A 689 2.27 12.69 -23.75
CA PHE A 689 2.86 12.18 -22.52
C PHE A 689 2.39 10.75 -22.19
N CYS A 690 1.09 10.46 -22.33
CA CYS A 690 0.52 9.15 -22.05
C CYS A 690 1.04 8.06 -23.00
N LYS A 691 1.27 8.37 -24.28
CA LYS A 691 1.84 7.42 -25.25
C LYS A 691 3.22 6.93 -24.83
N MET A 692 3.99 7.76 -24.10
CA MET A 692 5.31 7.42 -23.54
C MET A 692 5.27 6.53 -22.30
N LEU A 693 4.10 6.06 -21.86
CA LEU A 693 3.93 5.20 -20.68
C LEU A 693 3.53 3.76 -21.05
N ASP A 694 3.68 2.83 -20.12
CA ASP A 694 3.15 1.48 -20.25
C ASP A 694 1.71 1.39 -19.69
N ALA A 695 1.04 0.28 -19.99
CA ALA A 695 -0.34 0.06 -19.54
C ALA A 695 -0.49 0.11 -18.00
N LYS A 696 0.57 -0.26 -17.27
CA LYS A 696 0.57 -0.27 -15.81
C LYS A 696 0.64 1.14 -15.23
N HIS A 697 1.58 1.97 -15.68
CA HIS A 697 1.71 3.35 -15.24
C HIS A 697 0.45 4.15 -15.59
N LEU A 698 -0.11 3.95 -16.79
CA LEU A 698 -1.39 4.56 -17.19
C LEU A 698 -2.53 4.16 -16.23
N SER A 699 -2.68 2.86 -15.96
CA SER A 699 -3.71 2.36 -15.05
C SER A 699 -3.53 2.87 -13.61
N GLU A 700 -2.30 2.88 -13.10
CA GLU A 700 -2.00 3.41 -11.77
C GLU A 700 -2.26 4.91 -11.69
N LEU A 701 -1.86 5.68 -12.71
CA LEU A 701 -2.06 7.13 -12.75
C LEU A 701 -3.54 7.47 -12.75
N ARG A 702 -4.34 6.80 -13.59
CA ARG A 702 -5.80 6.96 -13.63
C ARG A 702 -6.45 6.62 -12.29
N ASN A 703 -6.03 5.53 -11.64
CA ASN A 703 -6.56 5.15 -10.34
C ASN A 703 -6.25 6.20 -9.25
N GLU A 704 -5.08 6.82 -9.31
CA GLU A 704 -4.69 7.87 -8.35
C GLU A 704 -5.35 9.22 -8.68
N MET A 705 -5.62 9.52 -9.96
CA MET A 705 -6.48 10.65 -10.37
C MET A 705 -7.87 10.52 -9.75
N ILE A 706 -8.52 9.36 -9.89
CA ILE A 706 -9.87 9.10 -9.35
C ILE A 706 -9.90 9.27 -7.83
N LYS A 707 -8.84 8.82 -7.11
CA LYS A 707 -8.73 8.98 -5.66
C LYS A 707 -8.50 10.43 -5.23
N TYR A 708 -7.79 11.21 -6.03
CA TYR A 708 -7.45 12.60 -5.72
C TYR A 708 -8.59 13.55 -6.05
N ASN A 709 -9.12 13.48 -7.27
CA ASN A 709 -10.27 14.27 -7.73
C ASN A 709 -11.00 13.54 -8.86
N GLY A 710 -12.18 12.99 -8.55
CA GLY A 710 -13.03 12.30 -9.52
C GLY A 710 -13.60 13.19 -10.63
N ASP A 711 -13.52 14.52 -10.51
CA ASP A 711 -14.03 15.47 -11.52
C ASP A 711 -13.07 15.69 -12.71
N ILE A 712 -11.88 15.09 -12.69
CA ILE A 712 -10.87 15.14 -13.78
C ILE A 712 -11.23 14.08 -14.84
N THR A 713 -12.43 14.19 -15.44
CA THR A 713 -13.02 13.12 -16.27
C THR A 713 -12.41 13.05 -17.67
N GLU A 714 -12.20 14.19 -18.33
CA GLU A 714 -11.68 14.26 -19.70
C GLU A 714 -10.24 13.70 -19.76
N GLU A 715 -9.38 14.00 -18.78
CA GLU A 715 -8.03 13.47 -18.72
C GLU A 715 -8.00 11.95 -18.45
N GLN A 716 -8.98 11.41 -17.72
CA GLN A 716 -9.13 9.97 -17.55
C GLN A 716 -9.48 9.26 -18.87
N GLU A 717 -10.29 9.89 -19.72
CA GLU A 717 -10.60 9.39 -21.07
C GLU A 717 -9.37 9.41 -21.98
N ILE A 718 -8.50 10.42 -21.88
CA ILE A 718 -7.22 10.47 -22.61
C ILE A 718 -6.33 9.28 -22.22
N ILE A 719 -6.25 8.94 -20.92
CA ILE A 719 -5.57 7.72 -20.49
C ILE A 719 -6.25 6.47 -21.06
N GLY A 720 -7.59 6.45 -21.12
CA GLY A 720 -8.37 5.39 -21.74
C GLY A 720 -8.03 5.17 -23.22
N LEU A 721 -7.92 6.26 -23.99
CA LEU A 721 -7.47 6.24 -25.39
C LEU A 721 -6.06 5.64 -25.52
N ALA A 722 -5.11 6.12 -24.72
CA ALA A 722 -3.75 5.57 -24.72
C ALA A 722 -3.74 4.07 -24.36
N LEU A 723 -4.52 3.63 -23.37
CA LEU A 723 -4.63 2.22 -23.00
C LEU A 723 -5.22 1.34 -24.11
N LEU A 724 -6.08 1.88 -24.98
CA LEU A 724 -6.60 1.12 -26.11
C LEU A 724 -5.49 0.80 -27.11
N GLY A 725 -4.66 1.80 -27.44
CA GLY A 725 -3.56 1.69 -28.41
C GLY A 725 -2.24 1.13 -27.87
N VAL A 726 -1.99 1.12 -26.56
CA VAL A 726 -0.74 0.57 -26.00
C VAL A 726 -0.59 -0.94 -26.25
N ASP A 727 -1.72 -1.64 -26.45
CA ASP A 727 -1.80 -3.08 -26.72
C ASP A 727 -2.37 -3.42 -28.12
N SER A 728 -2.66 -2.43 -28.98
CA SER A 728 -3.11 -2.70 -30.36
C SER A 728 -1.94 -3.24 -31.18
N ARG A 729 -2.13 -4.41 -31.80
CA ARG A 729 -1.08 -5.14 -32.49
C ARG A 729 -1.22 -4.93 -33.99
N GLU A 730 -0.29 -4.22 -34.59
CA GLU A 730 0.03 -4.46 -35.99
C GLU A 730 0.98 -5.68 -35.98
N ASN A 731 0.58 -6.78 -36.61
CA ASN A 731 1.25 -8.10 -36.51
C ASN A 731 2.60 -8.16 -37.28
N ASP A 732 3.15 -7.02 -37.71
CA ASP A 732 4.39 -6.98 -38.48
C ASP A 732 5.62 -6.85 -37.56
N TRP A 733 6.44 -7.89 -37.56
CA TRP A 733 7.70 -7.91 -36.81
C TRP A 733 8.67 -6.80 -37.24
N LYS A 734 8.51 -6.27 -38.46
CA LYS A 734 9.29 -5.15 -39.00
C LYS A 734 9.06 -3.83 -38.27
N GLN A 735 8.01 -3.70 -37.46
CA GLN A 735 7.82 -2.53 -36.62
C GLN A 735 8.76 -2.52 -35.40
N PHE A 736 9.16 -3.69 -34.92
CA PHE A 736 10.01 -3.83 -33.73
C PHE A 736 11.48 -4.09 -34.08
N PHE A 737 11.73 -4.67 -35.26
CA PHE A 737 13.05 -5.04 -35.74
C PHE A 737 13.27 -4.48 -37.15
N SER A 738 14.41 -3.84 -37.35
CA SER A 738 14.79 -3.20 -38.62
C SER A 738 15.23 -4.24 -39.67
N SER A 739 15.65 -5.43 -39.23
CA SER A 739 16.11 -6.53 -40.09
C SER A 739 16.00 -7.88 -39.39
N GLU A 740 16.05 -8.98 -40.16
CA GLU A 740 16.12 -10.33 -39.59
C GLU A 740 17.38 -10.53 -38.74
N GLN A 741 18.52 -9.97 -39.16
CA GLN A 741 19.77 -10.02 -38.39
C GLN A 741 19.61 -9.41 -37.00
N GLU A 742 18.90 -8.28 -36.91
CA GLU A 742 18.62 -7.64 -35.62
C GLU A 742 17.73 -8.51 -34.74
N TYR A 743 16.70 -9.17 -35.31
CA TYR A 743 15.89 -10.12 -34.57
C TYR A 743 16.75 -11.25 -33.99
N GLU A 744 17.63 -11.85 -34.79
CA GLU A 744 18.50 -12.93 -34.36
C GLU A 744 19.44 -12.49 -33.24
N ASP A 745 20.06 -11.32 -33.36
CA ASP A 745 21.00 -10.80 -32.37
C ASP A 745 20.31 -10.54 -31.02
N VAL A 746 19.07 -10.03 -31.04
CA VAL A 746 18.26 -9.86 -29.83
C VAL A 746 17.90 -11.22 -29.22
N MET A 747 17.50 -12.20 -30.04
CA MET A 747 17.07 -13.51 -29.56
C MET A 747 18.22 -14.37 -29.00
N LYS A 748 19.45 -14.25 -29.52
CA LYS A 748 20.68 -14.85 -28.93
C LYS A 748 20.94 -14.39 -27.49
N GLY A 749 20.40 -13.23 -27.11
CA GLY A 749 20.43 -12.75 -25.73
C GLY A 749 19.60 -13.61 -24.75
N TYR A 750 18.59 -14.33 -25.25
CA TYR A 750 17.60 -15.05 -24.42
C TYR A 750 17.60 -16.56 -24.62
N VAL A 751 18.02 -17.02 -25.80
CA VAL A 751 17.94 -18.42 -26.24
C VAL A 751 19.34 -18.90 -26.61
N GLY A 752 19.65 -20.17 -26.34
CA GLY A 752 20.92 -20.78 -26.76
C GLY A 752 21.11 -20.78 -28.29
N ASP A 753 22.37 -20.97 -28.71
CA ASP A 753 22.78 -20.85 -30.11
C ASP A 753 21.95 -21.73 -31.05
N ALA A 754 21.61 -21.18 -32.23
CA ALA A 754 20.82 -21.82 -33.30
C ALA A 754 19.39 -22.27 -32.93
N LEU A 755 18.92 -22.05 -31.69
CA LEU A 755 17.55 -22.40 -31.30
C LEU A 755 16.50 -21.43 -31.84
N TYR A 756 16.87 -20.16 -32.05
CA TYR A 756 15.98 -19.12 -32.57
C TYR A 756 15.58 -19.31 -34.04
N GLU A 757 16.22 -20.24 -34.76
CA GLU A 757 15.98 -20.49 -36.19
C GLU A 757 14.81 -21.46 -36.46
N ARG A 758 14.17 -21.97 -35.41
CA ARG A 758 13.12 -23.00 -35.50
C ARG A 758 11.95 -22.72 -34.57
N GLU A 759 10.92 -23.54 -34.63
CA GLU A 759 9.81 -23.50 -33.67
C GLU A 759 10.35 -23.68 -32.22
N PRO A 760 9.84 -22.90 -31.24
CA PRO A 760 8.70 -21.98 -31.31
C PRO A 760 9.04 -20.52 -31.68
N TYR A 761 10.26 -20.22 -32.10
CA TYR A 761 10.74 -18.83 -32.34
C TYR A 761 10.54 -18.35 -33.78
N ARG A 762 10.37 -19.27 -34.74
CA ARG A 762 9.85 -18.99 -36.08
C ARG A 762 8.50 -19.68 -36.28
N GLN A 763 7.69 -19.15 -37.19
CA GLN A 763 6.43 -19.79 -37.60
C GLN A 763 6.72 -21.10 -38.35
N SER A 764 5.68 -21.89 -38.64
CA SER A 764 5.81 -23.18 -39.32
C SER A 764 6.35 -23.10 -40.76
N ASP A 765 6.42 -21.90 -41.34
CA ASP A 765 7.11 -21.63 -42.61
C ASP A 765 8.65 -21.65 -42.47
N GLY A 766 9.17 -21.73 -41.25
CA GLY A 766 10.59 -21.71 -40.91
C GLY A 766 11.29 -20.37 -41.19
N LYS A 767 10.56 -19.34 -41.61
CA LYS A 767 11.11 -18.06 -42.07
C LYS A 767 10.61 -16.91 -41.23
N THR A 768 9.32 -16.84 -40.94
CA THR A 768 8.73 -15.66 -40.29
C THR A 768 9.04 -15.65 -38.78
N PRO A 769 9.71 -14.60 -38.26
CA PRO A 769 9.98 -14.46 -36.82
C PRO A 769 8.70 -14.40 -35.98
N VAL A 770 8.72 -15.03 -34.80
CA VAL A 770 7.65 -14.91 -33.81
C VAL A 770 7.99 -13.81 -32.82
N LEU A 771 7.01 -12.93 -32.59
CA LEU A 771 7.10 -11.85 -31.61
C LEU A 771 6.70 -12.33 -30.22
N PHE A 772 7.59 -12.12 -29.24
CA PHE A 772 7.33 -12.42 -27.84
C PHE A 772 7.14 -11.12 -27.05
N ARG A 773 5.95 -10.97 -26.44
CA ARG A 773 5.57 -9.78 -25.66
C ARG A 773 6.63 -9.35 -24.64
N GLY A 774 7.28 -10.30 -23.96
CA GLY A 774 8.31 -9.99 -22.96
C GLY A 774 9.53 -9.30 -23.57
N VAL A 775 9.94 -9.73 -24.76
CA VAL A 775 11.06 -9.14 -25.51
C VAL A 775 10.67 -7.77 -26.06
N GLU A 776 9.46 -7.65 -26.63
CA GLU A 776 8.92 -6.36 -27.10
C GLU A 776 8.87 -5.31 -25.98
N GLN A 777 8.33 -5.67 -24.82
CA GLN A 777 8.24 -4.78 -23.65
C GLN A 777 9.63 -4.37 -23.16
N ALA A 778 10.54 -5.34 -23.06
CA ALA A 778 11.91 -5.08 -22.60
C ALA A 778 12.65 -4.12 -23.54
N ARG A 779 12.46 -4.28 -24.86
CA ARG A 779 13.05 -3.43 -25.90
C ARG A 779 12.41 -2.04 -25.93
N LYS A 780 11.08 -1.97 -26.01
CA LYS A 780 10.30 -0.72 -26.03
C LYS A 780 10.62 0.19 -24.85
N TYR A 781 10.77 -0.39 -23.65
CA TYR A 781 10.95 0.37 -22.41
C TYR A 781 12.39 0.33 -21.85
N GLY A 782 13.34 -0.22 -22.61
CA GLY A 782 14.78 -0.10 -22.32
C GLY A 782 15.33 -0.98 -21.20
N THR A 783 14.68 -2.10 -20.85
CA THR A 783 15.25 -3.09 -19.92
C THR A 783 16.03 -4.20 -20.62
N GLU A 784 15.91 -4.32 -21.94
CA GLU A 784 16.55 -5.37 -22.76
C GLU A 784 18.03 -5.55 -22.43
N THR A 785 18.83 -4.48 -22.51
CA THR A 785 20.29 -4.57 -22.31
C THR A 785 20.67 -5.04 -20.91
N VAL A 786 19.90 -4.71 -19.88
CA VAL A 786 20.15 -5.17 -18.51
C VAL A 786 19.87 -6.67 -18.41
N ILE A 787 18.78 -7.15 -19.00
CA ILE A 787 18.40 -8.56 -18.95
C ILE A 787 19.38 -9.41 -19.77
N GLN A 788 19.79 -8.96 -20.96
CA GLN A 788 20.79 -9.64 -21.78
C GLN A 788 22.12 -9.75 -21.03
N ARG A 789 22.62 -8.66 -20.43
CA ARG A 789 23.85 -8.68 -19.61
C ARG A 789 23.76 -9.66 -18.44
N LEU A 790 22.59 -9.76 -17.80
CA LEU A 790 22.36 -10.72 -16.73
C LEU A 790 22.51 -12.17 -17.23
N PHE A 791 21.96 -12.47 -18.40
CA PHE A 791 21.98 -13.81 -19.00
C PHE A 791 23.32 -14.13 -19.65
N ASP A 792 24.06 -13.15 -20.14
CA ASP A 792 25.43 -13.33 -20.62
C ASP A 792 26.39 -13.65 -19.47
N ALA A 793 26.18 -13.02 -18.30
CA ALA A 793 26.92 -13.35 -17.08
C ALA A 793 26.53 -14.71 -16.47
N ASN A 794 25.34 -15.23 -16.80
CA ASN A 794 24.78 -16.49 -16.28
C ASN A 794 24.07 -17.26 -17.41
N PRO A 795 24.82 -17.90 -18.33
CA PRO A 795 24.26 -18.52 -19.53
C PRO A 795 23.21 -19.60 -19.27
N GLU A 796 23.20 -20.21 -18.08
CA GLU A 796 22.19 -21.19 -17.66
C GLU A 796 20.76 -20.63 -17.59
N PHE A 797 20.61 -19.31 -17.49
CA PHE A 797 19.31 -18.65 -17.50
C PHE A 797 18.69 -18.61 -18.89
N LYS A 798 19.50 -18.72 -19.96
CA LYS A 798 19.00 -18.80 -21.34
C LYS A 798 18.20 -20.08 -21.55
N VAL A 799 17.31 -20.06 -22.53
CA VAL A 799 16.55 -21.26 -22.91
C VAL A 799 17.49 -22.26 -23.60
N SER A 800 17.51 -23.50 -23.11
CA SER A 800 18.29 -24.59 -23.70
C SER A 800 17.43 -25.56 -24.51
N GLN A 801 18.08 -26.42 -25.30
CA GLN A 801 17.43 -27.55 -25.98
C GLN A 801 16.68 -28.46 -25.01
N SER A 802 17.25 -28.72 -23.84
CA SER A 802 16.64 -29.60 -22.84
C SER A 802 15.33 -29.02 -22.30
N ASN A 803 15.25 -27.69 -22.13
CA ASN A 803 14.03 -27.03 -21.68
C ASN A 803 12.87 -27.21 -22.69
N ILE A 804 13.16 -27.15 -23.99
CA ILE A 804 12.17 -27.36 -25.05
C ILE A 804 11.69 -28.81 -25.04
N ALA A 805 12.61 -29.78 -25.03
CA ALA A 805 12.29 -31.20 -25.01
C ALA A 805 11.47 -31.61 -23.77
N GLU A 806 11.79 -31.05 -22.60
CA GLU A 806 11.03 -31.29 -21.37
C GLU A 806 9.60 -30.73 -21.45
N TRP A 807 9.44 -29.54 -22.00
CA TRP A 807 8.14 -28.91 -22.20
C TRP A 807 7.26 -29.71 -23.17
N GLU A 808 7.80 -30.14 -24.31
CA GLU A 808 7.10 -30.96 -25.31
C GLU A 808 6.63 -32.29 -24.70
N ARG A 809 7.52 -33.01 -24.01
CA ARG A 809 7.19 -34.26 -23.33
C ARG A 809 6.08 -34.09 -22.30
N GLN A 810 6.11 -33.02 -21.50
CA GLN A 810 5.10 -32.76 -20.47
C GLN A 810 3.75 -32.31 -21.06
N LYS A 811 3.75 -31.70 -22.25
CA LYS A 811 2.55 -31.21 -22.95
C LYS A 811 1.57 -32.35 -23.26
N GLU A 812 2.06 -33.58 -23.50
CA GLU A 812 1.22 -34.75 -23.79
C GLU A 812 0.40 -35.23 -22.57
N SER A 813 0.95 -35.12 -21.35
CA SER A 813 0.31 -35.67 -20.14
C SER A 813 -0.35 -34.63 -19.23
N ILE A 814 -0.13 -33.34 -19.48
CA ILE A 814 -0.53 -32.27 -18.56
C ILE A 814 -2.05 -32.13 -18.42
N GLU A 815 -2.82 -32.34 -19.50
CA GLU A 815 -4.27 -32.21 -19.47
C GLU A 815 -4.92 -33.24 -18.53
N GLY A 816 -4.47 -34.50 -18.60
CA GLY A 816 -4.86 -35.55 -17.68
C GLY A 816 -4.48 -35.22 -16.23
N THR A 817 -3.29 -34.63 -16.01
CA THR A 817 -2.81 -34.23 -14.67
C THR A 817 -3.66 -33.10 -14.07
N ILE A 818 -4.01 -32.08 -14.87
CA ILE A 818 -4.87 -30.97 -14.44
C ILE A 818 -6.26 -31.49 -14.07
N LYS A 819 -6.83 -32.37 -14.91
CA LYS A 819 -8.12 -33.01 -14.64
C LYS A 819 -8.08 -33.81 -13.35
N ARG A 820 -7.07 -34.65 -13.16
CA ARG A 820 -6.91 -35.46 -11.94
C ARG A 820 -6.79 -34.59 -10.69
N ARG A 821 -6.02 -33.50 -10.74
CA ARG A 821 -5.92 -32.54 -9.62
C ARG A 821 -7.27 -31.90 -9.29
N LYS A 822 -8.10 -31.59 -10.30
CA LYS A 822 -9.46 -31.05 -10.14
C LYS A 822 -10.34 -32.07 -9.42
N ASP A 823 -10.39 -33.31 -9.92
CA ASP A 823 -11.19 -34.39 -9.34
C ASP A 823 -10.84 -34.65 -7.86
N LEU A 824 -9.54 -34.68 -7.53
CA LEU A 824 -9.08 -34.82 -6.14
C LEU A 824 -9.48 -33.61 -5.28
N HIS A 825 -9.38 -32.39 -5.81
CA HIS A 825 -9.79 -31.19 -5.08
C HIS A 825 -11.29 -31.18 -4.81
N ASP A 826 -12.10 -31.58 -5.79
CA ASP A 826 -13.56 -31.63 -5.69
C ASP A 826 -14.00 -32.68 -4.67
N ALA A 827 -13.38 -33.88 -4.70
CA ALA A 827 -13.60 -34.92 -3.69
C ALA A 827 -13.26 -34.45 -2.27
N TRP A 828 -12.20 -33.65 -2.10
CA TRP A 828 -11.88 -33.02 -0.82
C TRP A 828 -12.90 -31.94 -0.45
N ALA A 829 -13.31 -31.09 -1.39
CA ALA A 829 -14.23 -29.98 -1.18
C ALA A 829 -15.65 -30.45 -0.79
N GLU A 830 -16.05 -31.64 -1.23
CA GLU A 830 -17.30 -32.26 -0.81
C GLU A 830 -17.37 -32.53 0.69
N ASN A 831 -16.26 -32.97 1.30
CA ASN A 831 -16.17 -33.19 2.74
C ASN A 831 -14.78 -32.85 3.32
N PRO A 832 -14.47 -31.55 3.52
CA PRO A 832 -13.12 -31.12 3.96
C PRO A 832 -12.73 -31.59 5.37
N LYS A 833 -13.74 -31.95 6.18
CA LYS A 833 -13.57 -32.46 7.54
C LYS A 833 -13.20 -33.93 7.58
N LYS A 834 -13.48 -34.69 6.52
CA LYS A 834 -13.09 -36.10 6.42
C LYS A 834 -11.56 -36.21 6.47
N PRO A 835 -10.99 -37.13 7.27
CA PRO A 835 -9.58 -37.44 7.19
C PRO A 835 -9.28 -38.00 5.79
N GLN A 836 -8.21 -37.50 5.19
CA GLN A 836 -7.72 -37.96 3.89
C GLN A 836 -6.55 -38.92 4.12
N SER A 837 -6.39 -39.94 3.28
CA SER A 837 -5.25 -40.86 3.41
C SER A 837 -3.96 -40.19 2.95
N ASP A 838 -2.82 -40.71 3.41
CA ASP A 838 -1.51 -40.21 2.98
C ASP A 838 -1.28 -40.47 1.48
N GLU A 839 -1.87 -41.52 0.88
CA GLU A 839 -1.82 -41.71 -0.58
C GLU A 839 -2.56 -40.60 -1.33
N PHE A 840 -3.77 -40.24 -0.89
CA PHE A 840 -4.53 -39.14 -1.50
C PHE A 840 -3.75 -37.82 -1.44
N LEU A 841 -3.18 -37.51 -0.27
CA LEU A 841 -2.41 -36.29 -0.07
C LEU A 841 -1.11 -36.27 -0.88
N SER A 842 -0.45 -37.43 -1.02
CA SER A 842 0.76 -37.59 -1.83
C SER A 842 0.46 -37.47 -3.32
N GLU A 843 -0.62 -38.10 -3.80
CA GLU A 843 -1.06 -38.02 -5.19
C GLU A 843 -1.44 -36.59 -5.58
N TYR A 844 -2.22 -35.91 -4.72
CA TYR A 844 -2.57 -34.51 -4.93
C TYR A 844 -1.32 -33.62 -5.01
N LYS A 845 -0.37 -33.82 -4.09
CA LYS A 845 0.90 -33.08 -4.08
C LYS A 845 1.69 -33.31 -5.37
N ALA A 846 1.82 -34.56 -5.81
CA ALA A 846 2.52 -34.91 -7.05
C ALA A 846 1.87 -34.25 -8.29
N CYS A 847 0.54 -34.22 -8.36
CA CYS A 847 -0.17 -33.52 -9.43
C CYS A 847 0.15 -32.01 -9.43
N CYS A 848 0.14 -31.37 -8.26
CA CYS A 848 0.49 -29.95 -8.15
C CYS A 848 1.94 -29.67 -8.56
N GLU A 849 2.89 -30.50 -8.11
CA GLU A 849 4.32 -30.36 -8.47
C GLU A 849 4.57 -30.55 -9.97
N ALA A 850 3.89 -31.50 -10.61
CA ALA A 850 3.95 -31.70 -12.05
C ALA A 850 3.40 -30.50 -12.83
N ILE A 851 2.27 -29.92 -12.39
CA ILE A 851 1.68 -28.73 -13.00
C ILE A 851 2.60 -27.51 -12.87
N ASP A 852 3.18 -27.30 -11.69
CA ASP A 852 4.08 -26.16 -11.45
C ASP A 852 5.37 -26.28 -12.28
N THR A 853 5.90 -27.50 -12.41
CA THR A 853 7.06 -27.79 -13.27
C THR A 853 6.77 -27.50 -14.74
N TYR A 854 5.64 -27.99 -15.27
CA TYR A 854 5.22 -27.70 -16.64
C TYR A 854 5.02 -26.20 -16.89
N ASN A 855 4.36 -25.50 -15.97
CA ASN A 855 4.14 -24.05 -16.10
C ASN A 855 5.47 -23.30 -16.16
N TRP A 856 6.47 -23.69 -15.37
CA TRP A 856 7.80 -23.10 -15.44
C TRP A 856 8.47 -23.32 -16.80
N HIS A 857 8.53 -24.57 -17.29
CA HIS A 857 9.15 -24.85 -18.59
C HIS A 857 8.45 -24.13 -19.74
N LYS A 858 7.11 -24.13 -19.75
CA LYS A 858 6.32 -23.35 -20.71
C LYS A 858 6.68 -21.87 -20.64
N ASN A 859 6.71 -21.27 -19.45
CA ASN A 859 7.01 -19.86 -19.27
C ASN A 859 8.46 -19.52 -19.66
N LYS A 860 9.42 -20.42 -19.42
CA LYS A 860 10.81 -20.26 -19.83
C LYS A 860 10.96 -20.29 -21.35
N VAL A 861 10.43 -21.33 -22.02
CA VAL A 861 10.50 -21.49 -23.48
C VAL A 861 9.81 -20.34 -24.22
N THR A 862 8.65 -19.91 -23.74
CA THR A 862 7.87 -18.79 -24.32
C THR A 862 8.30 -17.40 -23.83
N LEU A 863 9.44 -17.31 -23.14
CA LEU A 863 10.03 -16.05 -22.64
C LEU A 863 9.11 -15.19 -21.76
N VAL A 864 8.10 -15.80 -21.11
CA VAL A 864 7.19 -15.09 -20.19
C VAL A 864 7.94 -14.55 -18.98
N TYR A 865 8.94 -15.28 -18.49
CA TYR A 865 9.78 -14.84 -17.37
C TYR A 865 10.57 -13.56 -17.67
N VAL A 866 10.89 -13.26 -18.94
CA VAL A 866 11.51 -11.99 -19.35
C VAL A 866 10.55 -10.82 -19.10
N ASN A 867 9.25 -11.02 -19.38
CA ASN A 867 8.22 -10.02 -19.07
C ASN A 867 8.08 -9.80 -17.54
N GLU A 868 8.15 -10.88 -16.76
CA GLU A 868 8.10 -10.80 -15.29
C GLU A 868 9.32 -10.05 -14.73
N LEU A 869 10.52 -10.31 -15.25
CA LEU A 869 11.74 -9.58 -14.90
C LEU A 869 11.67 -8.10 -15.29
N HIS A 870 11.18 -7.80 -16.50
CA HIS A 870 10.95 -6.43 -16.96
C HIS A 870 10.07 -5.67 -15.95
N HIS A 871 8.89 -6.21 -15.62
CA HIS A 871 7.98 -5.56 -14.68
C HIS A 871 8.54 -5.44 -13.25
N LEU A 872 9.27 -6.46 -12.77
CA LEU A 872 9.94 -6.41 -11.46
C LEU A 872 10.99 -5.30 -11.43
N LEU A 873 11.83 -5.21 -12.47
CA LEU A 873 12.87 -4.20 -12.57
C LEU A 873 12.29 -2.78 -12.61
N ILE A 874 11.26 -2.55 -13.43
CA ILE A 874 10.55 -1.27 -13.49
C ILE A 874 9.91 -0.92 -12.13
N ASP A 875 9.31 -1.88 -11.43
CA ASP A 875 8.75 -1.67 -10.09
C ASP A 875 9.81 -1.26 -9.06
N ILE A 876 10.96 -1.94 -9.07
CA ILE A 876 12.08 -1.62 -8.19
C ILE A 876 12.55 -0.20 -8.47
N LEU A 877 12.87 0.11 -9.73
CA LEU A 877 13.39 1.42 -10.12
C LEU A 877 12.40 2.54 -9.85
N GLY A 878 11.12 2.37 -10.19
CA GLY A 878 10.06 3.31 -9.88
C GLY A 878 9.90 3.54 -8.38
N ARG A 879 10.14 2.52 -7.55
CA ARG A 879 10.17 2.68 -6.09
C ARG A 879 11.38 3.49 -5.61
N LEU A 880 12.56 3.31 -6.21
CA LEU A 880 13.76 4.10 -5.91
C LEU A 880 13.53 5.58 -6.25
N VAL A 881 12.98 5.87 -7.44
CA VAL A 881 12.62 7.23 -7.88
C VAL A 881 11.66 7.90 -6.89
N GLY A 882 10.64 7.17 -6.42
CA GLY A 882 9.70 7.70 -5.43
C GLY A 882 10.36 8.13 -4.11
N TYR A 883 11.42 7.43 -3.68
CA TYR A 883 12.21 7.83 -2.51
C TYR A 883 13.09 9.05 -2.77
N VAL A 884 13.68 9.17 -3.97
CA VAL A 884 14.40 10.37 -4.39
C VAL A 884 13.47 11.58 -4.41
N ALA A 885 12.26 11.45 -4.94
CA ALA A 885 11.27 12.52 -4.96
C ALA A 885 10.90 13.02 -3.55
N ILE A 886 10.79 12.10 -2.58
CA ILE A 886 10.57 12.46 -1.17
C ILE A 886 11.78 13.23 -0.62
N ALA A 887 13.01 12.78 -0.91
CA ALA A 887 14.23 13.45 -0.48
C ALA A 887 14.34 14.87 -1.08
N ASP A 888 14.00 15.05 -2.35
CA ASP A 888 14.00 16.35 -3.02
C ASP A 888 12.98 17.32 -2.39
N ARG A 889 11.76 16.83 -2.09
CA ARG A 889 10.74 17.61 -1.38
C ARG A 889 11.25 18.03 0.00
N ASP A 890 11.79 17.10 0.77
CA ASP A 890 12.27 17.36 2.13
C ASP A 890 13.47 18.32 2.10
N PHE A 891 14.34 18.22 1.09
CA PHE A 891 15.39 19.19 0.83
C PHE A 891 14.82 20.59 0.62
N GLN A 892 13.81 20.76 -0.26
CA GLN A 892 13.17 22.06 -0.48
C GLN A 892 12.58 22.64 0.81
N CYS A 893 11.93 21.82 1.63
CA CYS A 893 11.38 22.26 2.91
C CYS A 893 12.48 22.73 3.87
N MET A 894 13.57 21.97 4.02
CA MET A 894 14.65 22.31 4.94
C MET A 894 15.50 23.49 4.47
N ALA A 895 15.84 23.53 3.17
CA ALA A 895 16.63 24.59 2.58
C ALA A 895 15.92 25.94 2.68
N ASN A 896 14.63 26.00 2.35
CA ASN A 896 13.87 27.25 2.43
C ASN A 896 13.69 27.74 3.87
N GLN A 897 13.62 26.84 4.85
CA GLN A 897 13.63 27.22 6.27
C GLN A 897 14.96 27.82 6.72
N TYR A 898 16.07 27.23 6.29
CA TYR A 898 17.41 27.77 6.55
C TYR A 898 17.60 29.16 5.93
N LEU A 899 17.15 29.35 4.67
CA LEU A 899 17.26 30.64 3.99
C LEU A 899 16.45 31.71 4.72
N LYS A 900 15.22 31.38 5.12
CA LYS A 900 14.36 32.26 5.91
C LYS A 900 14.99 32.64 7.25
N SER A 901 15.54 31.67 8.00
CA SER A 901 16.22 31.97 9.28
C SER A 901 17.47 32.82 9.08
N SER A 902 18.08 32.75 7.90
CA SER A 902 19.24 33.55 7.52
C SER A 902 18.88 34.93 6.92
N GLY A 903 17.59 35.28 6.88
CA GLY A 903 17.11 36.57 6.38
C GLY A 903 16.96 36.67 4.86
N HIS A 904 17.05 35.55 4.12
CA HIS A 904 16.88 35.52 2.67
C HIS A 904 15.41 35.28 2.30
N THR A 905 14.93 35.95 1.25
CA THR A 905 13.54 35.83 0.74
C THR A 905 13.46 34.91 -0.47
N GLU A 906 14.60 34.63 -1.10
CA GLU A 906 14.72 33.71 -2.23
C GLU A 906 14.42 32.28 -1.81
N ARG A 907 13.80 31.52 -2.73
CA ARG A 907 13.47 30.12 -2.52
C ARG A 907 14.27 29.21 -3.44
N VAL A 908 14.62 28.05 -2.91
CA VAL A 908 15.21 26.95 -3.66
C VAL A 908 14.11 25.96 -3.99
N ASP A 909 14.07 25.60 -5.27
CA ASP A 909 13.08 24.73 -5.89
C ASP A 909 13.64 23.36 -6.27
N SER A 910 14.97 23.20 -6.26
CA SER A 910 15.67 21.96 -6.57
C SER A 910 17.00 21.84 -5.84
N TRP A 911 17.36 20.61 -5.45
CA TRP A 911 18.68 20.28 -4.92
C TRP A 911 19.80 20.64 -5.90
N ILE A 912 19.54 20.60 -7.22
CA ILE A 912 20.52 20.95 -8.26
C ILE A 912 20.99 22.41 -8.12
N ASN A 913 20.18 23.32 -7.58
CA ASN A 913 20.56 24.72 -7.43
C ASN A 913 21.82 24.92 -6.57
N THR A 914 22.02 24.05 -5.58
CA THR A 914 23.23 24.05 -4.73
C THR A 914 24.51 23.75 -5.50
N THR A 915 24.42 23.32 -6.76
CA THR A 915 25.56 22.74 -7.50
C THR A 915 25.93 23.51 -8.77
N ARG A 916 25.27 24.65 -9.04
CA ARG A 916 25.60 25.49 -10.20
C ARG A 916 26.97 26.16 -10.00
N LYS A 917 27.80 26.19 -11.05
CA LYS A 917 29.16 26.78 -11.00
C LYS A 917 29.17 28.27 -10.64
N ASN A 918 28.12 29.01 -11.02
CA ASN A 918 27.93 30.44 -10.70
C ASN A 918 26.69 30.60 -9.80
N ARG A 919 26.73 30.03 -8.60
CA ARG A 919 25.62 30.12 -7.63
C ARG A 919 25.78 31.34 -6.72
N PRO A 920 24.68 31.98 -6.30
CA PRO A 920 24.74 33.07 -5.33
C PRO A 920 25.38 32.64 -3.99
N VAL A 921 26.00 33.59 -3.28
CA VAL A 921 26.69 33.35 -1.99
C VAL A 921 25.77 32.68 -0.95
N TYR A 922 24.49 33.04 -0.92
CA TYR A 922 23.54 32.44 0.03
C TYR A 922 23.29 30.94 -0.24
N ILE A 923 23.39 30.49 -1.50
CA ILE A 923 23.30 29.08 -1.87
C ILE A 923 24.57 28.34 -1.45
N GLU A 924 25.74 28.98 -1.54
CA GLU A 924 26.99 28.39 -1.06
C GLU A 924 26.98 28.20 0.46
N LYS A 925 26.48 29.19 1.22
CA LYS A 925 26.28 29.07 2.67
C LYS A 925 25.34 27.92 3.03
N LEU A 926 24.24 27.77 2.28
CA LEU A 926 23.31 26.64 2.42
C LEU A 926 24.00 25.28 2.17
N ASP A 927 24.81 25.17 1.11
CA ASP A 927 25.56 23.95 0.80
C ASP A 927 26.56 23.58 1.91
N ILE A 928 27.33 24.56 2.40
CA ILE A 928 28.24 24.39 3.54
C ILE A 928 27.49 23.92 4.79
N PHE A 929 26.34 24.53 5.08
CA PHE A 929 25.48 24.16 6.20
C PHE A 929 25.02 22.70 6.11
N MET A 930 24.46 22.29 4.96
CA MET A 930 23.96 20.94 4.73
C MET A 930 25.08 19.90 4.85
N ASN A 931 26.26 20.19 4.29
CA ASN A 931 27.45 19.35 4.39
C ASN A 931 27.93 19.18 5.83
N LYS A 932 28.03 20.28 6.59
CA LYS A 932 28.39 20.23 8.02
C LYS A 932 27.37 19.46 8.85
N ALA A 933 26.08 19.57 8.53
CA ALA A 933 25.02 18.82 9.20
C ALA A 933 24.97 17.34 8.79
N GLY A 934 25.68 16.95 7.73
CA GLY A 934 25.60 15.60 7.19
C GLY A 934 24.26 15.29 6.52
N LEU A 935 23.48 16.31 6.13
CA LEU A 935 22.15 16.19 5.54
C LEU A 935 22.21 16.41 4.02
N PHE A 936 21.56 15.52 3.26
CA PHE A 936 21.58 15.62 1.79
C PHE A 936 23.03 15.70 1.24
N VAL A 937 23.95 14.96 1.87
CA VAL A 937 25.40 14.93 1.52
C VAL A 937 25.75 13.72 0.66
N SER A 938 24.84 12.74 0.55
CA SER A 938 25.06 11.55 -0.28
C SER A 938 25.36 11.96 -1.72
N GLU A 939 26.36 11.31 -2.32
CA GLU A 939 26.86 11.55 -3.67
C GLU A 939 25.71 11.92 -4.61
N LYS A 940 25.68 13.19 -5.04
CA LYS A 940 24.79 13.73 -6.08
C LYS A 940 24.63 12.77 -7.26
N ASN A 941 25.71 12.05 -7.57
CA ASN A 941 25.79 11.00 -8.56
C ASN A 941 24.77 9.86 -8.29
N GLY A 942 24.66 9.34 -7.06
CA GLY A 942 23.68 8.29 -6.72
C GLY A 942 22.23 8.75 -6.82
N ARG A 943 21.92 9.97 -6.36
CA ARG A 943 20.57 10.58 -6.49
C ARG A 943 20.19 10.73 -7.97
N ASN A 944 21.06 11.35 -8.77
CA ASN A 944 20.79 11.58 -10.19
C ASN A 944 20.73 10.27 -10.97
N TYR A 945 21.62 9.33 -10.65
CA TYR A 945 21.63 8.00 -11.27
C TYR A 945 20.29 7.28 -11.09
N ILE A 946 19.70 7.35 -9.90
CA ILE A 946 18.36 6.79 -9.64
C ILE A 946 17.28 7.61 -10.36
N ALA A 947 17.27 8.94 -10.21
CA ALA A 947 16.24 9.81 -10.77
C ALA A 947 16.16 9.72 -12.31
N HIS A 948 17.29 9.51 -12.99
CA HIS A 948 17.39 9.42 -14.45
C HIS A 948 17.34 7.97 -14.97
N LEU A 949 17.10 7.00 -14.08
CA LEU A 949 17.04 5.58 -14.42
C LEU A 949 18.31 5.08 -15.15
N ASN A 950 19.48 5.55 -14.70
CA ASN A 950 20.76 5.19 -15.33
C ASN A 950 21.16 3.72 -15.10
N TYR A 951 20.47 3.01 -14.21
CA TYR A 951 20.59 1.55 -14.10
C TYR A 951 20.20 0.84 -15.41
N LEU A 952 19.29 1.43 -16.20
CA LEU A 952 18.89 0.90 -17.50
C LEU A 952 19.89 1.22 -18.62
N SER A 953 20.92 2.02 -18.34
CA SER A 953 21.94 2.34 -19.34
C SER A 953 22.82 1.11 -19.63
N PRO A 954 23.27 0.92 -20.89
CA PRO A 954 24.21 -0.14 -21.24
C PRO A 954 25.48 -0.12 -20.38
N LYS A 955 25.89 1.06 -19.89
CA LYS A 955 27.10 1.30 -19.09
C LYS A 955 26.83 1.41 -17.58
N HIS A 956 25.73 0.84 -17.08
CA HIS A 956 25.38 0.90 -15.65
C HIS A 956 26.54 0.38 -14.77
N LYS A 957 26.80 1.08 -13.65
CA LYS A 957 28.00 0.92 -12.80
C LYS A 957 27.71 0.28 -11.44
N TYR A 958 26.45 0.28 -11.03
CA TYR A 958 26.05 -0.02 -9.66
C TYR A 958 24.95 -1.06 -9.63
N SER A 959 25.04 -1.97 -8.67
CA SER A 959 23.98 -2.95 -8.42
C SER A 959 22.74 -2.35 -7.78
N LEU A 960 21.60 -3.01 -7.93
CA LEU A 960 20.36 -2.58 -7.29
C LEU A 960 20.51 -2.50 -5.76
N LEU A 961 21.14 -3.50 -5.13
CA LEU A 961 21.39 -3.49 -3.69
C LEU A 961 22.23 -2.27 -3.26
N TYR A 962 23.24 -1.89 -4.04
CA TYR A 962 24.03 -0.69 -3.78
C TYR A 962 23.19 0.59 -3.88
N LEU A 963 22.29 0.69 -4.87
CA LEU A 963 21.36 1.83 -4.97
C LEU A 963 20.44 1.92 -3.74
N PHE A 964 19.93 0.78 -3.24
CA PHE A 964 19.17 0.74 -1.99
C PHE A 964 20.00 1.17 -0.78
N GLU A 965 21.28 0.83 -0.71
CA GLU A 965 22.19 1.31 0.34
C GLU A 965 22.35 2.83 0.29
N LYS A 966 22.59 3.39 -0.91
CA LYS A 966 22.72 4.83 -1.12
C LYS A 966 21.45 5.59 -0.77
N LEU A 967 20.27 5.06 -1.08
CA LEU A 967 19.00 5.63 -0.64
C LEU A 967 18.86 5.67 0.88
N ARG A 968 19.27 4.61 1.59
CA ARG A 968 19.25 4.56 3.06
C ARG A 968 20.22 5.58 3.67
N GLU A 969 21.33 5.86 3.00
CA GLU A 969 22.26 6.89 3.39
C GLU A 969 21.68 8.30 3.14
N MET A 970 21.11 8.54 1.95
CA MET A 970 20.47 9.81 1.59
C MET A 970 19.33 10.16 2.55
N LEU A 971 18.50 9.18 2.90
CA LEU A 971 17.34 9.34 3.79
C LEU A 971 17.69 9.21 5.28
N LYS A 972 18.98 9.24 5.65
CA LYS A 972 19.40 9.05 7.06
C LYS A 972 18.89 10.11 8.03
N TYR A 973 18.49 11.27 7.51
CA TYR A 973 17.88 12.36 8.28
C TYR A 973 16.51 11.99 8.86
N ASP A 974 15.82 11.01 8.25
CA ASP A 974 14.53 10.49 8.72
C ASP A 974 14.61 8.97 8.89
N ARG A 975 14.63 8.54 10.17
CA ARG A 975 14.67 7.12 10.54
C ARG A 975 13.49 6.32 9.99
N LYS A 976 12.30 6.91 9.85
CA LYS A 976 11.12 6.23 9.29
C LYS A 976 11.34 5.93 7.82
N LEU A 977 11.78 6.91 7.03
CA LEU A 977 12.07 6.74 5.61
C LEU A 977 13.23 5.78 5.38
N LYS A 978 14.36 5.96 6.07
CA LYS A 978 15.53 5.05 5.99
C LYS A 978 15.17 3.58 6.21
N ASN A 979 14.30 3.29 7.19
CA ASN A 979 13.88 1.91 7.46
C ASN A 979 12.83 1.40 6.45
N ALA A 980 12.00 2.30 5.92
CA ALA A 980 11.00 1.95 4.93
C ALA A 980 11.64 1.48 3.61
N VAL A 981 12.82 2.01 3.25
CA VAL A 981 13.55 1.62 2.01
C VAL A 981 13.74 0.10 1.91
N THR A 982 14.40 -0.53 2.90
CA THR A 982 14.60 -1.99 2.90
C THR A 982 13.28 -2.75 3.01
N LYS A 983 12.33 -2.25 3.80
CA LYS A 983 11.01 -2.89 3.93
C LYS A 983 10.26 -2.91 2.60
N SER A 984 10.38 -1.85 1.80
CA SER A 984 9.72 -1.77 0.50
C SER A 984 10.27 -2.78 -0.51
N LEU A 985 11.58 -3.06 -0.50
CA LEU A 985 12.16 -4.13 -1.31
C LEU A 985 11.62 -5.50 -0.90
N ILE A 986 11.50 -5.76 0.40
CA ILE A 986 10.90 -7.00 0.93
C ILE A 986 9.45 -7.14 0.45
N ASP A 987 8.66 -6.07 0.57
CA ASP A 987 7.24 -6.08 0.19
C ASP A 987 7.03 -6.20 -1.33
N LEU A 988 7.92 -5.60 -2.14
CA LEU A 988 7.91 -5.76 -3.59
C LEU A 988 8.20 -7.21 -4.00
N LEU A 989 9.25 -7.82 -3.44
CA LEU A 989 9.56 -9.23 -3.73
C LEU A 989 8.44 -10.16 -3.27
N ASP A 990 7.80 -9.89 -2.12
CA ASP A 990 6.64 -10.67 -1.65
C ASP A 990 5.44 -10.58 -2.60
N LYS A 991 5.17 -9.38 -3.16
CA LYS A 991 4.15 -9.17 -4.19
C LYS A 991 4.44 -9.98 -5.46
N HIS A 992 5.72 -10.11 -5.82
CA HIS A 992 6.21 -10.93 -6.94
C HIS A 992 6.44 -12.40 -6.57
N GLY A 993 5.89 -12.87 -5.44
CA GLY A 993 5.89 -14.29 -5.07
C GLY A 993 7.19 -14.81 -4.45
N MET A 994 8.04 -13.93 -3.91
CA MET A 994 9.35 -14.27 -3.35
C MET A 994 9.53 -13.79 -1.91
N CYS A 995 10.31 -14.53 -1.12
CA CYS A 995 10.65 -14.20 0.27
C CYS A 995 12.16 -13.98 0.40
N VAL A 996 12.56 -12.74 0.69
CA VAL A 996 13.96 -12.36 0.91
C VAL A 996 14.30 -12.27 2.40
N VAL A 997 15.48 -12.73 2.77
CA VAL A 997 16.08 -12.55 4.09
C VAL A 997 17.44 -11.88 3.89
N PHE A 998 17.63 -10.73 4.53
CA PHE A 998 18.91 -10.05 4.55
C PHE A 998 19.76 -10.52 5.74
N ALA A 999 21.07 -10.62 5.53
CA ALA A 999 22.02 -10.87 6.60
C ALA A 999 22.05 -9.70 7.60
N ASN A 1000 22.55 -9.97 8.81
CA ASN A 1000 22.62 -8.95 9.86
C ASN A 1000 23.56 -7.80 9.43
N LEU A 1001 22.99 -6.60 9.32
CA LEU A 1001 23.72 -5.39 8.92
C LEU A 1001 24.97 -5.10 9.76
N LYS A 1002 24.99 -5.47 11.06
CA LYS A 1002 26.17 -5.26 11.93
C LYS A 1002 27.37 -6.08 11.45
N ASN A 1003 27.12 -7.27 10.93
CA ASN A 1003 28.18 -8.19 10.49
C ASN A 1003 28.77 -7.79 9.14
N ASN A 1004 28.04 -7.00 8.34
CA ASN A 1004 28.39 -6.65 6.96
C ASN A 1004 28.69 -5.16 6.76
N LYS A 1005 29.22 -4.47 7.79
CA LYS A 1005 29.53 -3.03 7.73
C LYS A 1005 28.35 -2.17 7.21
N HIS A 1006 27.13 -2.51 7.63
CA HIS A 1006 25.86 -1.90 7.21
C HIS A 1006 25.43 -2.07 5.75
N ARG A 1007 26.13 -2.92 4.97
CA ARG A 1007 25.74 -3.31 3.61
C ARG A 1007 24.59 -4.31 3.59
N LEU A 1008 23.76 -4.21 2.56
CA LEU A 1008 22.66 -5.12 2.27
C LEU A 1008 23.21 -6.34 1.54
N VAL A 1009 23.17 -7.48 2.22
CA VAL A 1009 23.58 -8.78 1.66
C VAL A 1009 22.41 -9.73 1.78
N ILE A 1010 22.04 -10.39 0.68
CA ILE A 1010 20.97 -11.38 0.66
C ILE A 1010 21.49 -12.67 1.31
N ALA A 1011 20.90 -13.06 2.44
CA ALA A 1011 21.19 -14.34 3.08
C ALA A 1011 20.42 -15.49 2.40
N SER A 1012 19.18 -15.23 1.97
CA SER A 1012 18.39 -16.18 1.17
C SER A 1012 17.29 -15.46 0.40
N LEU A 1013 17.02 -15.91 -0.82
CA LEU A 1013 15.85 -15.55 -1.61
C LEU A 1013 15.16 -16.86 -2.02
N LYS A 1014 13.90 -17.04 -1.61
CA LYS A 1014 13.15 -18.29 -1.82
C LYS A 1014 11.76 -18.02 -2.36
N PRO A 1015 11.14 -18.96 -3.09
CA PRO A 1015 9.75 -18.83 -3.49
C PRO A 1015 8.82 -18.73 -2.28
N LYS A 1016 7.76 -17.94 -2.42
CA LYS A 1016 6.64 -17.93 -1.50
C LYS A 1016 5.85 -19.22 -1.65
N LYS A 1017 5.47 -19.83 -0.52
CA LYS A 1017 4.73 -21.10 -0.50
C LYS A 1017 3.22 -20.86 -0.61
N LEU A 1018 2.58 -21.60 -1.50
CA LEU A 1018 1.12 -21.68 -1.65
C LEU A 1018 0.61 -22.88 -0.86
N ARG A 1019 -0.28 -22.64 0.10
CA ARG A 1019 -0.88 -23.70 0.93
C ARG A 1019 -2.13 -24.27 0.28
N HIS A 1020 -2.15 -25.58 0.11
CA HIS A 1020 -3.27 -26.30 -0.50
C HIS A 1020 -4.17 -26.96 0.55
N LEU A 1021 -5.37 -27.38 0.14
CA LEU A 1021 -6.34 -28.16 0.94
C LEU A 1021 -6.60 -27.60 2.35
N SER A 1022 -6.65 -26.28 2.50
CA SER A 1022 -6.82 -25.59 3.80
C SER A 1022 -5.75 -25.93 4.86
N GLY A 1023 -4.52 -26.22 4.43
CA GLY A 1023 -3.41 -26.48 5.35
C GLY A 1023 -3.44 -27.88 5.98
N LYS A 1024 -3.93 -28.88 5.25
CA LYS A 1024 -3.73 -30.29 5.62
C LYS A 1024 -2.24 -30.64 5.59
N LYS A 1025 -1.87 -31.64 6.39
CA LYS A 1025 -0.49 -32.07 6.57
C LYS A 1025 -0.29 -33.50 6.09
N LEU A 1026 0.89 -33.75 5.54
CA LEU A 1026 1.45 -35.05 5.20
C LEU A 1026 2.79 -35.16 5.94
N ASN A 1027 2.99 -36.18 6.77
CA ASN A 1027 4.20 -36.37 7.59
C ASN A 1027 4.59 -35.10 8.39
N ASP A 1028 3.63 -34.52 9.13
CA ASP A 1028 3.75 -33.27 9.90
C ASP A 1028 4.06 -31.98 9.11
N SER A 1029 4.28 -32.08 7.79
CA SER A 1029 4.53 -30.98 6.87
C SER A 1029 3.26 -30.57 6.10
N TYR A 1030 3.10 -29.29 5.78
CA TYR A 1030 1.95 -28.83 5.00
C TYR A 1030 2.09 -29.20 3.52
N ILE A 1031 0.96 -29.44 2.84
CA ILE A 1031 0.96 -29.58 1.37
C ILE A 1031 1.07 -28.19 0.76
N GLU A 1032 2.28 -27.89 0.30
CA GLU A 1032 2.67 -26.59 -0.21
C GLU A 1032 3.41 -26.73 -1.54
N THR A 1033 3.11 -25.83 -2.47
CA THR A 1033 3.94 -25.66 -3.68
C THR A 1033 4.50 -24.26 -3.78
N ASN A 1034 5.38 -24.02 -4.74
CA ASN A 1034 6.05 -22.74 -4.92
C ASN A 1034 5.20 -21.82 -5.81
N GLN A 1035 5.05 -20.55 -5.44
CA GLN A 1035 4.36 -19.57 -6.28
C GLN A 1035 5.14 -19.22 -7.57
N VAL A 1036 6.48 -19.30 -7.50
CA VAL A 1036 7.42 -19.11 -8.62
C VAL A 1036 8.51 -20.18 -8.55
N SER A 1037 9.24 -20.44 -9.63
CA SER A 1037 10.31 -21.45 -9.61
C SER A 1037 11.51 -21.02 -8.75
N GLU A 1038 12.28 -22.00 -8.28
CA GLU A 1038 13.56 -21.72 -7.58
C GLU A 1038 14.60 -21.14 -8.54
N GLU A 1039 14.57 -21.54 -9.81
CA GLU A 1039 15.38 -20.96 -10.88
C GLU A 1039 15.07 -19.47 -11.06
N TYR A 1040 13.79 -19.08 -11.10
CA TYR A 1040 13.41 -17.66 -11.18
C TYR A 1040 13.91 -16.85 -9.97
N CYS A 1041 13.87 -17.42 -8.77
CA CYS A 1041 14.47 -16.78 -7.59
C CYS A 1041 15.98 -16.59 -7.74
N SER A 1042 16.67 -17.52 -8.39
CA SER A 1042 18.12 -17.42 -8.65
C SER A 1042 18.41 -16.31 -9.66
N ILE A 1043 17.63 -16.20 -10.73
CA ILE A 1043 17.70 -15.10 -11.71
C ILE A 1043 17.49 -13.75 -11.01
N VAL A 1044 16.45 -13.62 -10.19
CA VAL A 1044 16.16 -12.36 -9.48
C VAL A 1044 17.25 -12.02 -8.47
N LYS A 1045 17.84 -13.02 -7.79
CA LYS A 1045 18.97 -12.77 -6.89
C LYS A 1045 20.16 -12.19 -7.65
N ALA A 1046 20.53 -12.79 -8.78
CA ALA A 1046 21.61 -12.31 -9.63
C ALA A 1046 21.32 -10.88 -10.15
N LEU A 1047 20.08 -10.59 -10.56
CA LEU A 1047 19.66 -9.23 -10.96
C LEU A 1047 19.83 -8.19 -9.85
N LEU A 1048 19.62 -8.56 -8.58
CA LEU A 1048 19.75 -7.63 -7.45
C LEU A 1048 21.22 -7.35 -7.10
N GLU A 1049 22.10 -8.34 -7.33
CA GLU A 1049 23.51 -8.32 -6.96
C GLU A 1049 24.42 -7.77 -8.08
N MET A 1050 24.00 -7.91 -9.34
CA MET A 1050 24.56 -7.23 -10.53
C MET A 1050 24.27 -5.74 -10.45
#